data_AF-A0A1H6T2R8-F1
#
_entry.id   AF-A0A1H6T2R8-F1
#
_cell.length_a   1.000
_cell.length_b   1.000
_cell.length_c   1.000
_cell.angle_alpha   90.00
_cell.angle_beta   90.00
_cell.angle_gamma   90.00
#
_symmetry.space_group_name_H-M   'P 1'
#
loop_
_entity.id
_entity.type
_entity.pdbx_description
1 polymer ?
#
loop_
_entity_poly.entity_id
_entity_poly.type
_entity_poly.pdbx_seq_one_letter_code
_entity_poly.pdbx_strand_id
1 'polypeptide(L)'
;MTKTSLIWLSGILAFLIGSGLWAWNRFGPSHDKTYIQVTEGLPMARTLDSASNACDLTIRRYRQIGREMQFELAANAGGLSPYDVKITQNGKTQTFQAVPHRYGVWLTVPDVQVNGGEAQISVSSLGQQGCQTTAAFNFEAAVANDIMDARQWVRQGSKDNWLDVRPVRKNGKLFLRDFANYNDNRTRVVMIDGIVVQGLENGIEVKPGYLYSITARWIDAPYNDWWNAAKNRTVRQQNIYIAGKPDQPAANALTRIGIPDWFSPSRTTNVDFDTRFPEFEPIKGKLVMQYRLNNYVSSDNYYKRGIGYMANTEKEYPAKKLHYTATPNYFGDKDEKWFSSLSKEQVEALAGVPGFGVYAYDFEFWNQKYSKEVIQRLIWFSRVIKKNHPDMHLLDYWGGGAYTNPHINTVGGVNPKDLMKDYSEPKANNPNFEPLQNGDSFREIFNTVPIDVYPKPMFAIDNAGNSPNNFVLLSAIHSLRINKLLPYQKNNKFIFYGWNRYMPLYKDPIVPWNYQLTDPKGELIMNQLEMMPASQALSFSLFSLILFDGYYLWHDGGANAQNPNAYKLSKDMWGWGYEWYPADGKTPESQVGRNTSGGTAAPYWDFPTEYYVLGNWMAKQVEDVIVGGQNQDLAFQLNGQWVQPKKEQALLAIDGKQPFVTSIVKGNQIVVLAVDSFQQPSAQRKMKVRLPDGVETEIELFGNWPALYRGKLKK
;
A
#
# COMPACT_ATOMS: atom_id res chain seq x y z
N MET A 1 46.82 37.37 26.13
CA MET A 1 46.29 36.54 25.03
C MET A 1 46.76 37.12 23.71
N THR A 2 47.20 36.30 22.75
CA THR A 2 47.55 36.78 21.40
C THR A 2 46.30 36.83 20.51
N LYS A 3 46.32 37.63 19.44
CA LYS A 3 45.20 37.74 18.48
C LYS A 3 44.77 36.37 17.94
N THR A 4 45.72 35.46 17.74
CA THR A 4 45.49 34.08 17.29
C THR A 4 44.66 33.27 18.28
N SER A 5 44.93 33.35 19.59
CA SER A 5 44.14 32.64 20.61
C SER A 5 42.69 33.12 20.65
N LEU A 6 42.47 34.41 20.42
CA LEU A 6 41.13 35.01 20.37
C LEU A 6 40.33 34.48 19.16
N ILE A 7 40.94 34.42 17.98
CA ILE A 7 40.31 33.86 16.77
C ILE A 7 39.96 32.38 16.96
N TRP A 8 40.85 31.58 17.57
CA TRP A 8 40.56 30.17 17.87
C TRP A 8 39.44 29.99 18.89
N LEU A 9 39.41 30.80 19.96
CA LEU A 9 38.31 30.78 20.93
C LEU A 9 36.97 31.18 20.28
N SER A 10 36.96 32.22 19.44
CA SER A 10 35.76 32.61 18.68
C SER A 10 35.30 31.51 17.73
N GLY A 11 36.21 30.84 17.02
CA GLY A 11 35.90 29.73 16.12
C GLY A 11 35.32 28.51 16.85
N ILE A 12 35.91 28.12 17.99
CA ILE A 12 35.41 27.03 18.84
C ILE A 12 34.05 27.39 19.42
N LEU A 13 33.84 28.62 19.90
CA LEU A 13 32.56 29.06 20.46
C LEU A 13 31.46 29.10 19.38
N ALA A 14 31.77 29.59 18.17
CA ALA A 14 30.86 29.57 17.04
C ALA A 14 30.52 28.15 16.59
N PHE A 15 31.49 27.24 16.59
CA PHE A 15 31.26 25.82 16.32
C PHE A 15 30.37 25.17 17.38
N LEU A 16 30.64 25.38 18.67
CA LEU A 16 29.83 24.85 19.78
C LEU A 16 28.40 25.41 19.79
N ILE A 17 28.22 26.72 19.54
CA ILE A 17 26.90 27.34 19.41
C ILE A 17 26.17 26.80 18.17
N GLY A 18 26.85 26.68 17.03
CA GLY A 18 26.28 26.11 15.80
C GLY A 18 25.88 24.64 15.97
N SER A 19 26.72 23.82 16.60
CA SER A 19 26.42 22.42 16.94
C SER A 19 25.31 22.31 17.98
N GLY A 20 25.27 23.20 18.97
CA GLY A 20 24.22 23.25 19.99
C GLY A 20 22.86 23.64 19.39
N LEU A 21 22.82 24.65 18.52
CA LEU A 21 21.62 25.05 17.77
C LEU A 21 21.18 23.96 16.79
N TRP A 22 22.11 23.30 16.11
CA TRP A 22 21.81 22.15 15.25
C TRP A 22 21.22 20.98 16.05
N ALA A 23 21.84 20.63 17.18
CA ALA A 23 21.36 19.57 18.06
C ALA A 23 20.00 19.91 18.68
N TRP A 24 19.77 21.16 19.09
CA TRP A 24 18.48 21.63 19.60
C TRP A 24 17.40 21.62 18.51
N ASN A 25 17.70 22.11 17.30
CA ASN A 25 16.75 22.05 16.18
C ASN A 25 16.47 20.63 15.69
N ARG A 26 17.38 19.68 15.94
CA ARG A 26 17.26 18.27 15.54
C ARG A 26 16.60 17.39 16.61
N PHE A 27 16.88 17.61 17.88
CA PHE A 27 16.48 16.73 19.00
C PHE A 27 15.73 17.45 20.14
N GLY A 28 15.59 18.77 20.10
CA GLY A 28 14.79 19.53 21.05
C GLY A 28 13.28 19.29 20.86
N PRO A 29 12.47 19.57 21.88
CA PRO A 29 11.03 19.33 21.84
C PRO A 29 10.34 20.26 20.82
N SER A 30 9.43 19.71 20.02
CA SER A 30 8.46 20.51 19.28
C SER A 30 7.46 21.12 20.25
N HIS A 31 7.34 22.44 20.26
CA HIS A 31 6.18 23.14 20.86
C HIS A 31 5.01 23.17 19.86
N ASP A 32 3.81 23.46 20.36
CA ASP A 32 2.63 23.69 19.53
C ASP A 32 2.93 24.77 18.50
N LYS A 33 2.96 24.36 17.23
CA LYS A 33 3.35 25.22 16.11
C LYS A 33 2.26 25.19 15.05
N THR A 34 1.52 26.29 14.96
CA THR A 34 0.52 26.50 13.92
C THR A 34 1.22 26.67 12.57
N TYR A 35 0.99 25.73 11.66
CA TYR A 35 1.45 25.81 10.28
C TYR A 35 0.40 26.54 9.44
N ILE A 36 0.73 27.75 8.99
CA ILE A 36 -0.15 28.58 8.16
C ILE A 36 0.11 28.25 6.70
N GLN A 37 -0.95 27.96 5.94
CA GLN A 37 -0.86 27.71 4.51
C GLN A 37 -0.39 28.97 3.77
N VAL A 38 0.67 28.83 2.98
CA VAL A 38 1.10 29.81 1.99
C VAL A 38 0.15 29.70 0.79
N THR A 39 -0.69 30.73 0.59
CA THR A 39 -1.69 30.80 -0.50
C THR A 39 -1.26 31.71 -1.66
N GLU A 40 0.03 32.05 -1.73
CA GLU A 40 0.59 32.85 -2.81
C GLU A 40 0.43 32.14 -4.17
N GLY A 41 0.02 32.90 -5.19
CA GLY A 41 -0.18 32.41 -6.56
C GLY A 41 -1.61 31.98 -6.95
N LEU A 42 -2.55 31.85 -6.00
CA LEU A 42 -3.96 31.55 -6.33
C LEU A 42 -4.80 32.84 -6.52
N PRO A 43 -5.70 32.91 -7.52
CA PRO A 43 -6.43 34.14 -7.84
C PRO A 43 -7.38 34.55 -6.70
N MET A 44 -7.47 35.86 -6.48
CA MET A 44 -8.38 36.44 -5.49
C MET A 44 -9.78 36.60 -6.08
N ALA A 45 -10.81 36.28 -5.28
CA ALA A 45 -12.18 36.64 -5.60
C ALA A 45 -12.39 38.14 -5.30
N ARG A 46 -13.12 38.84 -6.16
CA ARG A 46 -13.44 40.27 -5.97
C ARG A 46 -14.81 40.38 -5.31
N THR A 47 -14.85 40.69 -4.02
CA THR A 47 -16.12 40.91 -3.30
C THR A 47 -16.97 41.96 -4.02
N LEU A 48 -18.23 41.63 -4.27
CA LEU A 48 -19.22 42.52 -4.89
C LEU A 48 -20.22 43.05 -3.87
N ASP A 49 -20.68 42.18 -2.96
CA ASP A 49 -21.58 42.49 -1.87
C ASP A 49 -21.34 41.52 -0.71
N SER A 50 -21.34 42.03 0.52
CA SER A 50 -21.21 41.23 1.73
C SER A 50 -22.24 41.69 2.76
N ALA A 51 -23.48 41.24 2.60
CA ALA A 51 -24.56 41.43 3.58
C ALA A 51 -24.36 40.60 4.87
N SER A 52 -23.12 40.37 5.29
CA SER A 52 -22.69 39.36 6.26
C SER A 52 -22.61 39.88 7.70
N ASN A 53 -23.40 40.91 8.06
CA ASN A 53 -23.45 41.55 9.38
C ASN A 53 -23.61 40.57 10.57
N ALA A 54 -24.07 39.34 10.32
CA ALA A 54 -24.26 38.29 11.32
C ALA A 54 -23.05 37.35 11.52
N CYS A 55 -22.05 37.33 10.62
CA CYS A 55 -21.00 36.29 10.61
C CYS A 55 -19.66 36.65 9.93
N ASP A 56 -19.56 37.77 9.20
CA ASP A 56 -18.38 38.17 8.41
C ASP A 56 -17.94 37.14 7.34
N LEU A 57 -18.91 36.48 6.69
CA LEU A 57 -18.64 35.53 5.62
C LEU A 57 -18.09 36.25 4.38
N THR A 58 -16.92 35.80 3.92
CA THR A 58 -16.19 36.32 2.76
C THR A 58 -15.64 35.18 1.89
N ILE A 59 -15.43 35.47 0.61
CA ILE A 59 -14.74 34.58 -0.34
C ILE A 59 -13.41 35.24 -0.66
N ARG A 60 -12.29 34.59 -0.29
CA ARG A 60 -10.95 35.19 -0.41
C ARG A 60 -10.28 34.87 -1.74
N ARG A 61 -10.28 33.59 -2.10
CA ARG A 61 -9.61 33.03 -3.28
C ARG A 61 -10.46 31.97 -3.96
N TYR A 62 -10.08 31.61 -5.17
CA TYR A 62 -10.67 30.49 -5.88
C TYR A 62 -9.62 29.68 -6.65
N ARG A 63 -9.98 28.48 -7.09
CA ARG A 63 -9.25 27.69 -8.10
C ARG A 63 -10.24 26.97 -9.01
N GLN A 64 -9.83 26.77 -10.26
CA GLN A 64 -10.58 25.99 -11.25
C GLN A 64 -9.88 24.66 -11.52
N ILE A 65 -10.65 23.58 -11.61
CA ILE A 65 -10.17 22.22 -11.89
C ILE A 65 -11.12 21.55 -12.89
N GLY A 66 -10.94 21.81 -14.18
CA GLY A 66 -11.94 21.44 -15.18
C GLY A 66 -13.15 22.38 -15.09
N ARG A 67 -14.36 21.81 -15.08
CA ARG A 67 -15.61 22.55 -14.77
C ARG A 67 -15.81 22.80 -13.28
N GLU A 68 -15.02 22.17 -12.41
CA GLU A 68 -15.13 22.37 -10.98
C GLU A 68 -14.50 23.70 -10.56
N MET A 69 -15.21 24.45 -9.73
CA MET A 69 -14.71 25.64 -9.07
C MET A 69 -14.65 25.39 -7.57
N GLN A 70 -13.54 25.75 -6.93
CA GLN A 70 -13.40 25.70 -5.48
C GLN A 70 -13.09 27.08 -4.90
N PHE A 71 -13.70 27.43 -3.77
CA PHE A 71 -13.65 28.77 -3.17
C PHE A 71 -13.18 28.74 -1.70
N GLU A 72 -12.20 29.58 -1.35
CA GLU A 72 -11.75 29.78 0.02
C GLU A 72 -12.76 30.66 0.77
N LEU A 73 -13.58 30.03 1.62
CA LEU A 73 -14.47 30.74 2.54
C LEU A 73 -13.74 31.12 3.82
N ALA A 74 -14.01 32.32 4.34
CA ALA A 74 -13.63 32.73 5.68
C ALA A 74 -14.79 33.42 6.38
N ALA A 75 -14.94 33.19 7.69
CA ALA A 75 -15.96 33.80 8.53
C ALA A 75 -15.49 33.84 10.00
N ASN A 76 -16.06 34.73 10.80
CA ASN A 76 -15.79 34.81 12.24
C ASN A 76 -16.73 33.90 13.07
N ALA A 77 -17.65 33.18 12.41
CA ALA A 77 -18.57 32.22 13.01
C ALA A 77 -18.37 30.80 12.42
N GLY A 78 -18.54 29.77 13.25
CA GLY A 78 -18.36 28.36 12.84
C GLY A 78 -19.68 27.58 12.87
N GLY A 79 -19.84 26.61 11.95
CA GLY A 79 -21.09 25.82 11.81
C GLY A 79 -22.05 26.37 10.75
N LEU A 80 -21.53 27.11 9.77
CA LEU A 80 -22.30 27.75 8.70
C LEU A 80 -22.70 26.78 7.55
N SER A 81 -21.92 25.70 7.36
CA SER A 81 -22.22 24.65 6.38
C SER A 81 -23.46 23.84 6.79
N PRO A 82 -24.30 23.36 5.84
CA PRO A 82 -24.16 23.48 4.39
C PRO A 82 -24.56 24.85 3.83
N TYR A 83 -24.22 25.10 2.56
CA TYR A 83 -24.46 26.37 1.87
C TYR A 83 -25.32 26.21 0.62
N ASP A 84 -26.25 27.13 0.39
CA ASP A 84 -26.81 27.33 -0.95
C ASP A 84 -25.85 28.21 -1.76
N VAL A 85 -25.56 27.80 -2.99
CA VAL A 85 -24.61 28.48 -3.88
C VAL A 85 -25.28 28.80 -5.20
N LYS A 86 -25.14 30.04 -5.67
CA LYS A 86 -25.60 30.48 -6.99
C LYS A 86 -24.42 30.97 -7.81
N ILE A 87 -24.25 30.44 -9.02
CA ILE A 87 -23.28 30.94 -10.00
C ILE A 87 -24.04 31.67 -11.11
N THR A 88 -23.71 32.94 -11.35
CA THR A 88 -24.39 33.79 -12.33
C THR A 88 -23.39 34.35 -13.34
N GLN A 89 -23.72 34.25 -14.64
CA GLN A 89 -22.98 34.92 -15.71
C GLN A 89 -23.94 35.32 -16.84
N ASN A 90 -23.84 36.55 -17.35
CA ASN A 90 -24.64 37.06 -18.47
C ASN A 90 -26.16 36.82 -18.28
N GLY A 91 -26.66 37.01 -17.06
CA GLY A 91 -28.08 36.79 -16.71
C GLY A 91 -28.52 35.34 -16.56
N LYS A 92 -27.66 34.35 -16.83
CA LYS A 92 -27.92 32.93 -16.55
C LYS A 92 -27.45 32.57 -15.15
N THR A 93 -28.29 31.85 -14.40
CA THR A 93 -28.00 31.42 -13.02
C THR A 93 -28.06 29.91 -12.91
N GLN A 94 -27.03 29.31 -12.29
CA GLN A 94 -27.01 27.93 -11.82
C GLN A 94 -27.14 27.94 -10.30
N THR A 95 -27.93 27.03 -9.73
CA THR A 95 -28.10 26.91 -8.27
C THR A 95 -27.67 25.52 -7.82
N PHE A 96 -26.86 25.47 -6.76
CA PHE A 96 -26.44 24.26 -6.08
C PHE A 96 -26.94 24.37 -4.63
N GLN A 97 -27.80 23.44 -4.21
CA GLN A 97 -28.42 23.49 -2.88
C GLN A 97 -27.65 22.65 -1.88
N ALA A 98 -27.62 23.11 -0.62
CA ALA A 98 -27.03 22.40 0.52
C ALA A 98 -25.60 21.84 0.26
N VAL A 99 -24.75 22.61 -0.43
CA VAL A 99 -23.35 22.26 -0.71
C VAL A 99 -22.58 22.08 0.59
N PRO A 100 -21.99 20.90 0.85
CA PRO A 100 -21.24 20.65 2.07
C PRO A 100 -19.86 21.32 2.05
N HIS A 101 -19.40 21.77 3.22
CA HIS A 101 -18.09 22.41 3.40
C HIS A 101 -17.54 22.09 4.80
N ARG A 102 -16.22 21.95 4.91
CA ARG A 102 -15.55 21.55 6.17
C ARG A 102 -14.14 22.12 6.27
N TYR A 103 -13.53 21.97 7.43
CA TYR A 103 -12.11 22.31 7.61
C TYR A 103 -11.21 21.53 6.64
N GLY A 104 -10.18 22.18 6.12
CA GLY A 104 -9.21 21.60 5.19
C GLY A 104 -9.71 21.38 3.75
N VAL A 105 -10.94 21.79 3.40
CA VAL A 105 -11.49 21.70 2.03
C VAL A 105 -12.11 23.04 1.65
N TRP A 106 -11.87 23.53 0.43
CA TRP A 106 -12.56 24.71 -0.10
C TRP A 106 -13.98 24.39 -0.58
N LEU A 107 -14.89 25.37 -0.56
CA LEU A 107 -16.27 25.20 -1.02
C LEU A 107 -16.26 24.77 -2.49
N THR A 108 -16.67 23.53 -2.75
CA THR A 108 -16.48 22.89 -4.06
C THR A 108 -17.79 22.84 -4.83
N VAL A 109 -17.78 23.43 -6.01
CA VAL A 109 -18.90 23.48 -6.97
C VAL A 109 -18.50 22.63 -8.18
N PRO A 110 -19.03 21.39 -8.34
CA PRO A 110 -18.42 20.36 -9.19
C PRO A 110 -18.57 20.58 -10.70
N ASP A 111 -19.63 21.25 -11.15
CA ASP A 111 -19.94 21.36 -12.58
C ASP A 111 -20.48 22.76 -12.94
N VAL A 112 -19.58 23.72 -13.12
CA VAL A 112 -19.92 25.11 -13.45
C VAL A 112 -20.02 25.29 -14.97
N GLN A 113 -21.26 25.37 -15.49
CA GLN A 113 -21.55 25.54 -16.91
C GLN A 113 -21.65 27.03 -17.31
N VAL A 114 -20.54 27.75 -17.23
CA VAL A 114 -20.43 29.16 -17.69
C VAL A 114 -19.48 29.31 -18.87
N ASN A 115 -19.57 30.44 -19.58
CA ASN A 115 -18.61 30.79 -20.63
C ASN A 115 -17.32 31.35 -20.00
N GLY A 116 -16.24 31.41 -20.79
CA GLY A 116 -15.00 32.04 -20.34
C GLY A 116 -15.18 33.53 -20.04
N GLY A 117 -14.58 34.01 -18.95
CA GLY A 117 -14.67 35.41 -18.49
C GLY A 117 -15.13 35.54 -17.04
N GLU A 118 -15.44 36.77 -16.61
CA GLU A 118 -15.93 37.04 -15.25
C GLU A 118 -17.31 36.40 -15.04
N ALA A 119 -17.51 35.79 -13.88
CA ALA A 119 -18.76 35.24 -13.38
C ALA A 119 -18.90 35.59 -11.89
N GLN A 120 -20.12 35.50 -11.36
CA GLN A 120 -20.44 35.83 -9.97
C GLN A 120 -20.79 34.57 -9.20
N ILE A 121 -20.33 34.46 -7.97
CA ILE A 121 -20.77 33.47 -6.99
C ILE A 121 -21.47 34.19 -5.84
N SER A 122 -22.64 33.70 -5.45
CA SER A 122 -23.33 34.07 -4.21
C SER A 122 -23.47 32.83 -3.32
N VAL A 123 -23.13 32.95 -2.05
CA VAL A 123 -23.12 31.87 -1.06
C VAL A 123 -23.97 32.28 0.13
N SER A 124 -24.92 31.44 0.51
CA SER A 124 -25.83 31.63 1.65
C SER A 124 -25.73 30.45 2.62
N SER A 125 -25.43 30.73 3.88
CA SER A 125 -25.37 29.75 4.98
C SER A 125 -26.76 29.19 5.30
N LEU A 126 -26.90 27.86 5.36
CA LEU A 126 -28.07 27.21 5.94
C LEU A 126 -27.92 26.98 7.45
N GLY A 127 -26.69 27.02 7.98
CA GLY A 127 -26.42 26.91 9.42
C GLY A 127 -26.72 28.18 10.22
N GLN A 128 -26.78 29.35 9.58
CA GLN A 128 -27.06 30.64 10.23
C GLN A 128 -27.77 31.61 9.27
N GLN A 129 -29.01 31.99 9.60
CA GLN A 129 -29.80 32.93 8.81
C GLN A 129 -29.10 34.30 8.67
N GLY A 130 -29.18 34.90 7.48
CA GLY A 130 -28.57 36.20 7.16
C GLY A 130 -27.06 36.16 6.91
N CYS A 131 -26.40 35.01 7.08
CA CYS A 131 -24.98 34.86 6.77
C CYS A 131 -24.79 34.55 5.28
N GLN A 132 -24.56 35.58 4.47
CA GLN A 132 -24.42 35.47 3.01
C GLN A 132 -23.35 36.42 2.42
N THR A 133 -22.80 36.08 1.26
CA THR A 133 -21.75 36.84 0.59
C THR A 133 -21.77 36.65 -0.92
N THR A 134 -21.33 37.63 -1.70
CA THR A 134 -21.28 37.59 -3.17
C THR A 134 -19.96 38.15 -3.70
N ALA A 135 -19.29 37.41 -4.58
CA ALA A 135 -18.01 37.79 -5.18
C ALA A 135 -17.94 37.45 -6.67
N ALA A 136 -17.06 38.15 -7.41
CA ALA A 136 -16.71 37.83 -8.78
C ALA A 136 -15.44 36.96 -8.85
N PHE A 137 -15.41 36.07 -9.85
CA PHE A 137 -14.29 35.21 -10.20
C PHE A 137 -14.19 35.10 -11.73
N ASN A 138 -13.02 34.74 -12.27
CA ASN A 138 -12.88 34.43 -13.70
C ASN A 138 -12.96 32.92 -13.91
N PHE A 139 -13.70 32.51 -14.93
CA PHE A 139 -13.73 31.14 -15.43
C PHE A 139 -12.92 31.04 -16.71
N GLU A 140 -11.98 30.10 -16.77
CA GLU A 140 -11.16 29.81 -17.94
C GLU A 140 -11.79 28.69 -18.77
N ALA A 141 -12.37 29.03 -19.93
CA ALA A 141 -12.99 28.05 -20.81
C ALA A 141 -11.99 27.02 -21.38
N ALA A 142 -10.70 27.39 -21.47
CA ALA A 142 -9.65 26.51 -21.99
C ALA A 142 -9.43 25.28 -21.09
N VAL A 143 -9.37 25.46 -19.77
CA VAL A 143 -9.11 24.37 -18.81
C VAL A 143 -10.35 23.55 -18.47
N ALA A 144 -11.55 24.00 -18.90
CA ALA A 144 -12.83 23.40 -18.51
C ALA A 144 -12.99 21.91 -18.87
N ASN A 145 -12.24 21.42 -19.87
CA ASN A 145 -12.27 20.03 -20.32
C ASN A 145 -10.91 19.30 -20.17
N ASP A 146 -9.97 19.85 -19.39
CA ASP A 146 -8.64 19.26 -19.19
C ASP A 146 -8.69 17.95 -18.39
N ILE A 147 -9.64 17.84 -17.45
CA ILE A 147 -9.81 16.66 -16.58
C ILE A 147 -10.53 15.54 -17.36
N MET A 148 -10.07 14.30 -17.22
CA MET A 148 -10.77 13.15 -17.80
C MET A 148 -12.19 12.98 -17.23
N ASP A 149 -13.12 12.49 -18.05
CA ASP A 149 -14.48 12.10 -17.63
C ASP A 149 -14.41 11.15 -16.42
N ALA A 150 -15.15 11.44 -15.34
CA ALA A 150 -15.14 10.69 -14.09
C ALA A 150 -15.51 9.19 -14.24
N ARG A 151 -16.15 8.81 -15.37
CA ARG A 151 -16.41 7.39 -15.71
C ARG A 151 -15.14 6.67 -16.17
N GLN A 152 -14.12 7.38 -16.66
CA GLN A 152 -12.87 6.83 -17.18
C GLN A 152 -11.76 6.69 -16.13
N TRP A 153 -12.00 7.03 -14.87
CA TRP A 153 -11.03 6.85 -13.78
C TRP A 153 -11.72 6.58 -12.44
N VAL A 154 -10.94 6.18 -11.44
CA VAL A 154 -11.38 5.98 -10.04
C VAL A 154 -10.40 6.72 -9.13
N ARG A 155 -10.93 7.38 -8.10
CA ARG A 155 -10.15 8.14 -7.11
C ARG A 155 -10.64 7.86 -5.70
N GLN A 156 -9.71 7.44 -4.85
CA GLN A 156 -9.94 7.18 -3.42
C GLN A 156 -8.80 7.72 -2.56
N GLY A 157 -9.00 7.77 -1.26
CA GLY A 157 -8.13 8.50 -0.32
C GLY A 157 -8.46 9.98 -0.28
N SER A 158 -7.46 10.84 -0.06
CA SER A 158 -7.67 12.27 0.18
C SER A 158 -8.43 12.96 -0.95
N LYS A 159 -9.26 13.94 -0.57
CA LYS A 159 -9.93 14.89 -1.46
C LYS A 159 -9.92 16.29 -0.84
N ASP A 160 -8.84 16.59 -0.11
CA ASP A 160 -8.69 17.82 0.66
C ASP A 160 -7.67 18.77 0.06
N ASN A 161 -7.52 19.95 0.68
CA ASN A 161 -6.61 20.99 0.21
C ASN A 161 -5.13 20.61 0.29
N TRP A 162 -4.76 19.45 0.85
CA TRP A 162 -3.39 18.98 0.94
C TRP A 162 -3.00 18.10 -0.26
N LEU A 163 -3.94 17.33 -0.84
CA LEU A 163 -3.67 16.44 -1.98
C LEU A 163 -4.90 16.26 -2.89
N ASP A 164 -4.83 16.82 -4.11
CA ASP A 164 -5.91 16.78 -5.11
C ASP A 164 -5.34 16.44 -6.50
N VAL A 165 -4.86 15.19 -6.66
CA VAL A 165 -4.34 14.70 -7.93
C VAL A 165 -5.49 14.27 -8.83
N ARG A 166 -5.45 14.69 -10.09
CA ARG A 166 -6.42 14.28 -11.13
C ARG A 166 -5.71 13.94 -12.44
N PRO A 167 -6.28 13.01 -13.23
CA PRO A 167 -5.80 12.74 -14.58
C PRO A 167 -6.23 13.84 -15.55
N VAL A 168 -5.24 14.48 -16.17
CA VAL A 168 -5.36 15.53 -17.17
C VAL A 168 -5.02 14.96 -18.54
N ARG A 169 -5.80 15.30 -19.58
CA ARG A 169 -5.49 14.96 -20.97
C ARG A 169 -4.98 16.17 -21.73
N LYS A 170 -3.72 16.13 -22.20
CA LYS A 170 -3.08 17.22 -22.94
C LYS A 170 -2.33 16.67 -24.14
N ASN A 171 -2.57 17.22 -25.33
CA ASN A 171 -1.92 16.81 -26.59
C ASN A 171 -1.95 15.29 -26.85
N GLY A 172 -3.08 14.64 -26.55
CA GLY A 172 -3.25 13.18 -26.69
C GLY A 172 -2.62 12.32 -25.58
N LYS A 173 -1.75 12.89 -24.74
CA LYS A 173 -1.11 12.24 -23.59
C LYS A 173 -1.92 12.43 -22.31
N LEU A 174 -1.67 11.56 -21.33
CA LEU A 174 -2.27 11.61 -20.00
C LEU A 174 -1.23 11.98 -18.95
N PHE A 175 -1.62 12.84 -18.00
CA PHE A 175 -0.78 13.32 -16.92
C PHE A 175 -1.51 13.22 -15.59
N LEU A 176 -0.85 12.80 -14.52
CA LEU A 176 -1.33 13.06 -13.16
C LEU A 176 -0.84 14.43 -12.74
N ARG A 177 -1.76 15.30 -12.31
CA ARG A 177 -1.42 16.65 -11.81
C ARG A 177 -2.05 16.89 -10.45
N ASP A 178 -1.27 17.38 -9.49
CA ASP A 178 -1.77 17.86 -8.20
C ASP A 178 -2.32 19.29 -8.30
N PHE A 179 -3.58 19.46 -7.97
CA PHE A 179 -4.29 20.74 -7.89
C PHE A 179 -4.39 21.28 -6.46
N ALA A 180 -3.95 20.52 -5.44
CA ALA A 180 -3.87 21.00 -4.08
C ALA A 180 -2.79 22.08 -3.94
N ASN A 181 -1.58 21.77 -4.41
CA ASN A 181 -0.37 22.60 -4.31
C ASN A 181 -0.15 23.21 -2.91
N TYR A 182 -0.43 22.43 -1.87
CA TYR A 182 -0.35 22.90 -0.48
C TYR A 182 1.10 23.08 -0.02
N ASN A 183 1.39 24.29 0.47
CA ASN A 183 2.64 24.65 1.11
C ASN A 183 2.36 25.33 2.46
N ASP A 184 3.09 24.96 3.50
CA ASP A 184 3.09 25.55 4.85
C ASP A 184 4.53 25.79 5.38
N ASN A 185 5.49 25.84 4.46
CA ASN A 185 6.94 25.93 4.68
C ASN A 185 7.58 24.70 5.38
N ARG A 186 6.86 23.60 5.59
CA ARG A 186 7.48 22.30 5.91
C ARG A 186 8.06 21.65 4.67
N THR A 187 9.00 20.72 4.87
CA THR A 187 9.53 19.89 3.79
C THR A 187 8.41 18.99 3.27
N ARG A 188 7.92 19.29 2.06
CA ARG A 188 6.94 18.46 1.33
C ARG A 188 7.67 17.45 0.46
N VAL A 189 7.37 16.17 0.64
CA VAL A 189 7.80 15.07 -0.24
C VAL A 189 6.59 14.37 -0.80
N VAL A 190 6.59 14.17 -2.11
CA VAL A 190 5.55 13.43 -2.84
C VAL A 190 6.17 12.16 -3.40
N MET A 191 5.47 11.03 -3.28
CA MET A 191 5.86 9.74 -3.83
C MET A 191 4.74 9.20 -4.72
N ILE A 192 5.11 8.46 -5.76
CA ILE A 192 4.19 7.58 -6.50
C ILE A 192 4.78 6.17 -6.41
N ASP A 193 3.94 5.20 -6.02
CA ASP A 193 4.30 3.79 -5.88
C ASP A 193 5.58 3.55 -5.04
N GLY A 194 5.77 4.36 -3.99
CA GLY A 194 6.91 4.29 -3.06
C GLY A 194 8.19 5.00 -3.51
N ILE A 195 8.20 5.66 -4.68
CA ILE A 195 9.35 6.40 -5.22
C ILE A 195 9.07 7.90 -5.18
N VAL A 196 10.01 8.69 -4.68
CA VAL A 196 9.91 10.17 -4.63
C VAL A 196 9.85 10.74 -6.05
N VAL A 197 8.86 11.61 -6.28
CA VAL A 197 8.66 12.35 -7.53
C VAL A 197 8.70 13.86 -7.29
N GLN A 198 9.09 14.61 -8.31
CA GLN A 198 9.09 16.07 -8.33
C GLN A 198 8.21 16.57 -9.49
N GLY A 199 7.67 17.78 -9.39
CA GLY A 199 6.91 18.40 -10.48
C GLY A 199 5.47 17.90 -10.65
N LEU A 200 4.88 17.21 -9.66
CA LEU A 200 3.51 16.70 -9.77
C LEU A 200 2.47 17.84 -9.95
N GLU A 201 2.75 19.04 -9.45
CA GLU A 201 1.97 20.26 -9.68
C GLU A 201 1.98 20.73 -11.15
N ASN A 202 2.99 20.35 -11.94
CA ASN A 202 3.10 20.63 -13.37
C ASN A 202 2.52 19.51 -14.25
N GLY A 203 2.46 18.29 -13.72
CA GLY A 203 1.93 17.11 -14.37
C GLY A 203 3.00 16.08 -14.73
N ILE A 204 2.82 14.83 -14.30
CA ILE A 204 3.70 13.69 -14.62
C ILE A 204 2.98 12.78 -15.62
N GLU A 205 3.63 12.47 -16.75
CA GLU A 205 3.06 11.61 -17.80
C GLU A 205 2.81 10.18 -17.29
N VAL A 206 1.64 9.61 -17.61
CA VAL A 206 1.19 8.30 -17.13
C VAL A 206 0.48 7.49 -18.23
N LYS A 207 0.47 6.17 -18.09
CA LYS A 207 -0.31 5.25 -18.95
C LYS A 207 -1.65 4.87 -18.31
N PRO A 208 -2.71 4.63 -19.11
CA PRO A 208 -3.94 4.01 -18.63
C PRO A 208 -3.75 2.51 -18.36
N GLY A 209 -4.69 1.89 -17.64
CA GLY A 209 -4.66 0.49 -17.20
C GLY A 209 -3.93 0.25 -15.88
N TYR A 210 -3.46 1.31 -15.22
CA TYR A 210 -2.68 1.26 -13.98
C TYR A 210 -3.34 2.09 -12.86
N LEU A 211 -3.13 1.67 -11.61
CA LEU A 211 -3.47 2.44 -10.41
C LEU A 211 -2.21 3.03 -9.81
N TYR A 212 -2.13 4.36 -9.75
CA TYR A 212 -1.00 5.06 -9.16
C TYR A 212 -1.32 5.37 -7.69
N SER A 213 -0.48 4.89 -6.78
CA SER A 213 -0.59 5.18 -5.34
C SER A 213 0.27 6.39 -5.00
N ILE A 214 -0.35 7.56 -4.89
CA ILE A 214 0.32 8.81 -4.56
C ILE A 214 0.28 9.05 -3.04
N THR A 215 1.43 9.27 -2.41
CA THR A 215 1.49 9.78 -1.04
C THR A 215 2.17 11.14 -1.02
N ALA A 216 1.69 12.03 -0.15
CA ALA A 216 2.28 13.34 0.09
C ALA A 216 2.50 13.52 1.60
N ARG A 217 3.68 13.99 1.98
CA ARG A 217 4.18 14.01 3.36
C ARG A 217 4.85 15.35 3.68
N TRP A 218 4.50 15.96 4.81
CA TRP A 218 5.04 17.23 5.32
C TRP A 218 5.71 17.02 6.68
N ILE A 219 6.90 17.61 6.88
CA ILE A 219 7.70 17.47 8.11
C ILE A 219 8.53 18.75 8.39
N ASP A 220 8.68 19.09 9.67
CA ASP A 220 9.51 20.21 10.17
C ASP A 220 11.00 19.85 10.40
N ALA A 221 11.57 19.14 9.41
CA ALA A 221 12.96 18.70 9.33
C ALA A 221 13.29 18.22 7.90
N PRO A 222 14.55 17.93 7.55
CA PRO A 222 14.88 17.10 6.41
C PRO A 222 14.12 15.76 6.47
N TYR A 223 13.73 15.23 5.30
CA TYR A 223 12.82 14.10 5.23
C TYR A 223 13.27 12.83 5.99
N ASN A 224 14.57 12.52 5.95
CA ASN A 224 15.14 11.35 6.63
C ASN A 224 15.05 11.40 8.17
N ASP A 225 14.51 12.48 8.75
CA ASP A 225 14.21 12.59 10.19
C ASP A 225 12.73 12.29 10.52
N TRP A 226 11.95 11.73 9.59
CA TRP A 226 10.51 11.43 9.75
C TRP A 226 10.17 10.55 10.96
N TRP A 227 11.09 9.67 11.34
CA TRP A 227 11.00 8.78 12.50
C TRP A 227 11.14 9.50 13.85
N ASN A 228 11.60 10.76 13.87
CA ASN A 228 11.81 11.49 15.12
C ASN A 228 10.46 11.87 15.76
N ALA A 229 10.20 11.40 16.98
CA ALA A 229 8.93 11.64 17.67
C ALA A 229 8.64 13.15 17.89
N ALA A 230 9.66 13.98 18.11
CA ALA A 230 9.57 15.42 18.38
C ALA A 230 9.42 16.29 17.11
N LYS A 231 8.72 15.79 16.09
CA LYS A 231 8.55 16.44 14.78
C LYS A 231 7.09 16.47 14.33
N ASN A 232 6.63 17.66 13.93
CA ASN A 232 5.28 17.89 13.45
C ASN A 232 5.14 17.42 12.01
N ARG A 233 4.38 16.34 11.82
CA ARG A 233 4.24 15.67 10.52
C ARG A 233 2.79 15.55 10.08
N THR A 234 2.59 15.45 8.77
CA THR A 234 1.27 15.26 8.17
C THR A 234 1.41 14.43 6.91
N VAL A 235 0.53 13.45 6.70
CA VAL A 235 0.51 12.61 5.50
C VAL A 235 -0.87 12.62 4.85
N ARG A 236 -0.88 12.43 3.53
CA ARG A 236 -2.05 12.11 2.70
C ARG A 236 -1.70 10.98 1.74
N GLN A 237 -2.58 10.00 1.58
CA GLN A 237 -2.59 9.11 0.42
C GLN A 237 -3.76 9.44 -0.50
N GLN A 238 -3.55 9.30 -1.81
CA GLN A 238 -4.59 9.27 -2.81
C GLN A 238 -4.23 8.23 -3.88
N ASN A 239 -5.22 7.47 -4.34
CA ASN A 239 -5.02 6.39 -5.29
C ASN A 239 -5.84 6.68 -6.54
N ILE A 240 -5.20 6.67 -7.71
CA ILE A 240 -5.80 7.05 -8.99
C ILE A 240 -5.66 5.90 -9.99
N TYR A 241 -6.77 5.21 -10.29
CA TYR A 241 -6.84 4.26 -11.41
C TYR A 241 -7.36 4.96 -12.65
N ILE A 242 -6.66 4.81 -13.78
CA ILE A 242 -7.06 5.36 -15.08
C ILE A 242 -7.47 4.20 -15.98
N ALA A 243 -8.72 4.18 -16.45
CA ALA A 243 -9.22 3.12 -17.33
C ALA A 243 -8.66 3.25 -18.76
N GLY A 244 -8.41 2.11 -19.40
CA GLY A 244 -7.91 2.00 -20.77
C GLY A 244 -6.80 0.96 -20.88
N LYS A 245 -6.28 0.77 -22.10
CA LYS A 245 -5.24 -0.21 -22.37
C LYS A 245 -3.85 0.44 -22.35
N PRO A 246 -2.84 -0.14 -21.68
CA PRO A 246 -1.46 0.12 -22.07
C PRO A 246 -1.24 -0.39 -23.50
N ASP A 247 -0.39 0.29 -24.28
CA ASP A 247 -0.11 -0.10 -25.67
C ASP A 247 0.32 -1.56 -25.77
N GLN A 248 -0.28 -2.32 -26.69
CA GLN A 248 0.15 -3.69 -26.94
C GLN A 248 1.50 -3.67 -27.68
N PRO A 249 2.56 -4.31 -27.14
CA PRO A 249 3.82 -4.42 -27.84
C PRO A 249 3.67 -5.30 -29.09
N ALA A 250 4.54 -5.06 -30.09
CA ALA A 250 4.56 -5.84 -31.33
C ALA A 250 4.79 -7.34 -31.09
N ALA A 251 4.30 -8.16 -32.01
CA ALA A 251 4.44 -9.62 -31.94
C ALA A 251 5.91 -10.05 -32.04
N ASN A 252 6.46 -10.50 -30.91
CA ASN A 252 7.80 -11.04 -30.76
C ASN A 252 7.75 -12.55 -30.46
N ALA A 253 8.90 -13.19 -30.20
CA ALA A 253 8.97 -14.57 -29.68
C ALA A 253 8.29 -14.73 -28.30
N LEU A 254 8.02 -13.61 -27.62
CA LEU A 254 7.29 -13.49 -26.37
C LEU A 254 6.01 -12.66 -26.58
N THR A 255 4.88 -13.18 -26.14
CA THR A 255 3.60 -12.45 -26.04
C THR A 255 3.42 -11.95 -24.61
N ARG A 256 3.14 -10.65 -24.43
CA ARG A 256 2.87 -10.06 -23.12
C ARG A 256 1.50 -10.50 -22.59
N ILE A 257 1.44 -10.91 -21.33
CA ILE A 257 0.19 -11.08 -20.58
C ILE A 257 0.00 -9.80 -19.77
N GLY A 258 -0.84 -8.91 -20.30
CA GLY A 258 -1.13 -7.62 -19.68
C GLY A 258 -2.24 -7.70 -18.62
N ILE A 259 -2.47 -6.58 -17.93
CA ILE A 259 -3.70 -6.36 -17.18
C ILE A 259 -4.87 -6.38 -18.19
N PRO A 260 -5.91 -7.20 -17.97
CA PRO A 260 -6.96 -7.42 -18.97
C PRO A 260 -8.00 -6.28 -18.99
N ASP A 261 -8.60 -6.05 -20.15
CA ASP A 261 -9.55 -4.94 -20.38
C ASP A 261 -10.76 -4.92 -19.44
N TRP A 262 -11.17 -6.07 -18.92
CA TRP A 262 -12.30 -6.21 -17.99
C TRP A 262 -11.95 -5.82 -16.56
N PHE A 263 -10.66 -5.70 -16.22
CA PHE A 263 -10.23 -5.36 -14.87
C PHE A 263 -10.38 -3.86 -14.60
N SER A 264 -11.04 -3.55 -13.49
CA SER A 264 -10.96 -2.26 -12.82
C SER A 264 -11.11 -2.50 -11.33
N PRO A 265 -10.33 -1.83 -10.46
CA PRO A 265 -10.54 -1.92 -9.03
C PRO A 265 -11.88 -1.28 -8.64
N SER A 266 -12.43 -1.68 -7.49
CA SER A 266 -13.74 -1.26 -7.00
C SER A 266 -13.88 0.27 -6.90
N ARG A 267 -15.08 0.78 -7.16
CA ARG A 267 -15.42 2.20 -6.94
C ARG A 267 -15.86 2.52 -5.51
N THR A 268 -15.94 1.51 -4.64
CA THR A 268 -16.38 1.63 -3.24
C THR A 268 -15.31 1.07 -2.30
N THR A 269 -15.47 1.17 -0.98
CA THR A 269 -14.52 0.59 -0.02
C THR A 269 -14.50 -0.95 -0.05
N ASN A 270 -15.65 -1.57 -0.32
CA ASN A 270 -15.76 -3.02 -0.52
C ASN A 270 -15.10 -3.46 -1.83
N VAL A 271 -14.41 -4.60 -1.84
CA VAL A 271 -13.83 -5.18 -3.06
C VAL A 271 -14.92 -5.68 -4.00
N ASP A 272 -14.68 -5.59 -5.31
CA ASP A 272 -15.58 -6.09 -6.36
C ASP A 272 -15.10 -7.46 -6.91
N PHE A 273 -13.88 -7.92 -6.57
CA PHE A 273 -13.30 -9.12 -7.19
C PHE A 273 -14.16 -10.37 -7.01
N ASP A 274 -14.68 -10.57 -5.80
CA ASP A 274 -15.45 -11.75 -5.37
C ASP A 274 -16.82 -11.89 -6.05
N THR A 275 -17.20 -10.95 -6.90
CA THR A 275 -18.42 -11.02 -7.71
C THR A 275 -18.11 -10.78 -9.19
N ARG A 276 -17.27 -9.79 -9.52
CA ARG A 276 -17.04 -9.35 -10.90
C ARG A 276 -15.91 -10.02 -11.64
N PHE A 277 -14.92 -10.60 -10.96
CA PHE A 277 -13.82 -11.25 -11.69
C PHE A 277 -14.30 -12.55 -12.35
N PRO A 278 -13.73 -12.92 -13.52
CA PRO A 278 -13.99 -14.21 -14.15
C PRO A 278 -13.70 -15.36 -13.19
N GLU A 279 -14.49 -16.43 -13.30
CA GLU A 279 -14.29 -17.63 -12.48
C GLU A 279 -13.16 -18.50 -13.05
N PHE A 280 -12.32 -19.03 -12.16
CA PHE A 280 -11.23 -19.95 -12.48
C PHE A 280 -10.85 -20.79 -11.25
N GLU A 281 -10.50 -22.05 -11.48
CA GLU A 281 -9.98 -22.94 -10.45
C GLU A 281 -8.60 -22.49 -9.93
N PRO A 282 -8.27 -22.73 -8.65
CA PRO A 282 -6.93 -22.50 -8.10
C PRO A 282 -5.81 -23.11 -8.94
N ILE A 283 -4.61 -22.52 -8.88
CA ILE A 283 -3.44 -23.04 -9.59
C ILE A 283 -2.94 -24.30 -8.91
N LYS A 284 -2.77 -25.40 -9.66
CA LYS A 284 -2.45 -26.73 -9.13
C LYS A 284 -1.19 -26.71 -8.26
N GLY A 285 -1.36 -27.08 -6.99
CA GLY A 285 -0.25 -27.23 -6.03
C GLY A 285 0.30 -25.90 -5.48
N LYS A 286 -0.38 -24.78 -5.73
CA LYS A 286 -0.10 -23.48 -5.08
C LYS A 286 -1.02 -23.30 -3.87
N LEU A 287 -0.49 -22.66 -2.83
CA LEU A 287 -1.21 -22.26 -1.63
C LEU A 287 -1.62 -20.80 -1.78
N VAL A 288 -2.91 -20.55 -1.98
CA VAL A 288 -3.49 -19.20 -2.04
C VAL A 288 -4.44 -19.05 -0.87
N MET A 289 -4.05 -18.26 0.12
CA MET A 289 -4.80 -18.05 1.37
C MET A 289 -5.23 -16.58 1.47
N GLN A 290 -6.52 -16.35 1.70
CA GLN A 290 -7.11 -15.03 1.94
C GLN A 290 -8.25 -15.14 2.98
N TYR A 291 -8.70 -13.99 3.48
CA TYR A 291 -9.92 -13.89 4.28
C TYR A 291 -11.10 -13.51 3.37
N ARG A 292 -12.33 -13.80 3.82
CA ARG A 292 -13.53 -13.24 3.17
C ARG A 292 -13.64 -11.76 3.52
N LEU A 293 -13.81 -10.91 2.51
CA LEU A 293 -13.87 -9.45 2.69
C LEU A 293 -15.30 -8.90 2.71
N ASN A 294 -16.25 -9.57 2.06
CA ASN A 294 -17.66 -9.16 1.99
C ASN A 294 -18.59 -10.21 2.63
N ASN A 295 -19.34 -9.84 3.67
CA ASN A 295 -20.20 -10.77 4.42
C ASN A 295 -21.48 -11.17 3.67
N TYR A 296 -21.90 -10.35 2.71
CA TYR A 296 -23.04 -10.56 1.83
C TYR A 296 -22.69 -11.42 0.59
N VAL A 297 -21.42 -11.76 0.40
CA VAL A 297 -20.95 -12.65 -0.66
C VAL A 297 -20.66 -14.03 -0.06
N SER A 298 -21.07 -15.09 -0.77
CA SER A 298 -20.75 -16.47 -0.39
C SER A 298 -19.26 -16.74 -0.52
N SER A 299 -18.68 -17.42 0.47
CA SER A 299 -17.30 -17.91 0.44
C SER A 299 -17.00 -18.78 -0.79
N ASP A 300 -18.03 -19.40 -1.41
CA ASP A 300 -17.93 -20.15 -2.66
C ASP A 300 -17.32 -19.34 -3.81
N ASN A 301 -17.70 -18.06 -3.90
CA ASN A 301 -17.22 -17.18 -4.96
C ASN A 301 -15.71 -16.96 -4.92
N TYR A 302 -15.11 -17.00 -3.72
CA TYR A 302 -13.68 -16.83 -3.50
C TYR A 302 -12.93 -18.06 -4.04
N TYR A 303 -13.40 -19.28 -3.72
CA TYR A 303 -12.84 -20.51 -4.30
C TYR A 303 -12.95 -20.53 -5.83
N LYS A 304 -14.08 -20.08 -6.37
CA LYS A 304 -14.30 -19.90 -7.82
C LYS A 304 -13.43 -18.83 -8.46
N ARG A 305 -12.65 -18.06 -7.70
CA ARG A 305 -11.72 -17.01 -8.19
C ARG A 305 -10.28 -17.33 -7.79
N GLY A 306 -9.97 -18.62 -7.76
CA GLY A 306 -8.64 -19.16 -7.56
C GLY A 306 -8.09 -19.13 -6.12
N ILE A 307 -8.90 -18.78 -5.12
CA ILE A 307 -8.49 -18.89 -3.72
C ILE A 307 -8.51 -20.36 -3.31
N GLY A 308 -7.40 -20.87 -2.78
CA GLY A 308 -7.26 -22.27 -2.38
C GLY A 308 -7.79 -22.54 -0.96
N TYR A 309 -7.61 -21.56 -0.08
CA TYR A 309 -7.92 -21.69 1.35
C TYR A 309 -8.55 -20.41 1.91
N MET A 310 -9.70 -20.55 2.58
CA MET A 310 -10.36 -19.46 3.31
C MET A 310 -10.12 -19.57 4.82
N ALA A 311 -10.36 -18.51 5.59
CA ALA A 311 -10.20 -18.54 7.05
C ALA A 311 -11.15 -19.58 7.70
N ASN A 312 -10.73 -20.18 8.82
CA ASN A 312 -11.47 -21.22 9.54
C ASN A 312 -12.85 -20.81 10.09
N THR A 313 -13.22 -19.53 9.96
CA THR A 313 -14.54 -18.98 10.26
C THR A 313 -15.63 -19.44 9.30
N GLU A 314 -15.28 -19.86 8.08
CA GLU A 314 -16.22 -20.34 7.05
C GLU A 314 -16.57 -21.83 7.29
N LYS A 315 -17.38 -22.06 8.34
CA LYS A 315 -17.74 -23.39 8.89
C LYS A 315 -18.49 -24.30 7.92
N GLU A 316 -19.02 -23.76 6.83
CA GLU A 316 -19.72 -24.50 5.77
C GLU A 316 -18.77 -25.31 4.86
N TYR A 317 -17.45 -25.11 4.97
CA TYR A 317 -16.43 -25.87 4.22
C TYR A 317 -15.69 -26.89 5.10
N PRO A 318 -15.25 -28.03 4.52
CA PRO A 318 -14.44 -29.00 5.23
C PRO A 318 -13.07 -28.40 5.58
N ALA A 319 -12.54 -28.70 6.77
CA ALA A 319 -11.30 -28.13 7.30
C ALA A 319 -10.12 -28.14 6.29
N LYS A 320 -9.98 -29.17 5.45
CA LYS A 320 -8.95 -29.25 4.39
C LYS A 320 -8.96 -28.12 3.35
N LYS A 321 -10.07 -27.38 3.21
CA LYS A 321 -10.21 -26.17 2.39
C LYS A 321 -9.98 -24.88 3.17
N LEU A 322 -9.73 -24.97 4.47
CA LEU A 322 -9.57 -23.82 5.35
C LEU A 322 -8.10 -23.67 5.77
N HIS A 323 -7.67 -22.43 5.95
CA HIS A 323 -6.49 -22.11 6.74
C HIS A 323 -6.92 -21.72 8.15
N TYR A 324 -6.12 -22.12 9.14
CA TYR A 324 -6.23 -21.61 10.49
C TYR A 324 -4.94 -20.88 10.85
N THR A 325 -5.06 -19.58 11.05
CA THR A 325 -3.99 -18.74 11.57
C THR A 325 -4.36 -18.36 12.98
N ALA A 326 -3.51 -18.75 13.92
CA ALA A 326 -3.85 -18.63 15.31
C ALA A 326 -2.58 -18.69 16.17
N THR A 327 -2.50 -17.79 17.15
CA THR A 327 -2.10 -18.20 18.50
C THR A 327 -2.80 -19.51 18.82
N PRO A 328 -2.24 -20.41 19.64
CA PRO A 328 -3.01 -21.58 20.03
C PRO A 328 -4.17 -21.08 20.93
N ASN A 329 -5.29 -20.70 20.31
CA ASN A 329 -6.51 -20.17 20.93
C ASN A 329 -7.22 -21.23 21.79
N TYR A 330 -6.74 -22.47 21.71
CA TYR A 330 -6.92 -23.52 22.70
C TYR A 330 -6.37 -23.15 24.09
N PHE A 331 -5.54 -22.12 24.22
CA PHE A 331 -4.90 -21.70 25.48
C PHE A 331 -5.51 -20.43 26.09
N GLY A 332 -6.13 -19.54 25.30
CA GLY A 332 -6.70 -18.27 25.81
C GLY A 332 -5.62 -17.31 26.33
N ASP A 333 -5.87 -16.66 27.48
CA ASP A 333 -5.00 -15.63 28.10
C ASP A 333 -3.67 -16.18 28.72
N LYS A 334 -3.08 -17.22 28.13
CA LYS A 334 -1.89 -17.89 28.68
C LYS A 334 -0.61 -17.42 27.99
N ASP A 335 0.43 -17.23 28.79
CA ASP A 335 1.71 -16.69 28.36
C ASP A 335 2.73 -17.79 27.99
N GLU A 336 3.89 -17.35 27.49
CA GLU A 336 5.02 -18.23 27.17
C GLU A 336 5.41 -19.11 28.37
N LYS A 337 5.36 -18.54 29.59
CA LYS A 337 5.71 -19.25 30.83
C LYS A 337 4.76 -20.39 31.11
N TRP A 338 3.44 -20.16 31.05
CA TRP A 338 2.46 -21.23 31.20
C TRP A 338 2.69 -22.34 30.16
N PHE A 339 2.87 -22.00 28.88
CA PHE A 339 3.08 -23.01 27.85
C PHE A 339 4.38 -23.80 28.11
N SER A 340 5.47 -23.10 28.44
CA SER A 340 6.77 -23.70 28.82
C SER A 340 6.74 -24.58 30.08
N SER A 341 5.66 -24.53 30.88
CA SER A 341 5.49 -25.36 32.07
C SER A 341 4.81 -26.71 31.81
N LEU A 342 4.10 -26.87 30.69
CA LEU A 342 3.28 -28.05 30.42
C LEU A 342 4.11 -29.34 30.27
N SER A 343 3.56 -30.48 30.70
CA SER A 343 4.11 -31.80 30.40
C SER A 343 3.88 -32.19 28.94
N LYS A 344 4.58 -33.23 28.47
CA LYS A 344 4.39 -33.75 27.11
C LYS A 344 2.95 -34.21 26.88
N GLU A 345 2.40 -34.96 27.83
CA GLU A 345 1.05 -35.52 27.77
C GLU A 345 -0.01 -34.42 27.70
N GLN A 346 0.19 -33.33 28.46
CA GLN A 346 -0.67 -32.14 28.40
C GLN A 346 -0.62 -31.47 27.02
N VAL A 347 0.57 -31.29 26.46
CA VAL A 347 0.75 -30.68 25.13
C VAL A 347 0.18 -31.56 24.02
N GLU A 348 0.41 -32.87 24.08
CA GLU A 348 -0.11 -33.83 23.09
C GLU A 348 -1.64 -33.95 23.15
N ALA A 349 -2.26 -33.87 24.34
CA ALA A 349 -3.71 -33.82 24.51
C ALA A 349 -4.35 -32.55 23.91
N LEU A 350 -3.63 -31.43 23.89
CA LEU A 350 -4.09 -30.16 23.32
C LEU A 350 -3.96 -30.12 21.79
N ALA A 351 -3.25 -31.06 21.16
CA ALA A 351 -2.99 -31.12 19.72
C ALA A 351 -4.14 -31.74 18.88
N GLY A 352 -5.33 -31.91 19.47
CA GLY A 352 -6.54 -32.47 18.84
C GLY A 352 -7.24 -31.55 17.84
N VAL A 353 -6.48 -30.90 16.95
CA VAL A 353 -7.02 -29.91 16.00
C VAL A 353 -7.66 -30.59 14.77
N PRO A 354 -8.68 -29.98 14.14
CA PRO A 354 -9.21 -30.45 12.86
C PRO A 354 -8.15 -30.51 11.76
N GLY A 355 -8.37 -31.38 10.76
CA GLY A 355 -7.50 -31.53 9.58
C GLY A 355 -7.60 -30.33 8.63
N PHE A 356 -7.10 -29.18 9.06
CA PHE A 356 -6.97 -27.98 8.25
C PHE A 356 -6.10 -28.19 7.02
N GLY A 357 -6.33 -27.43 5.95
CA GLY A 357 -5.46 -27.44 4.78
C GLY A 357 -4.12 -26.78 5.07
N VAL A 358 -4.17 -25.67 5.81
CA VAL A 358 -2.99 -24.92 6.30
C VAL A 358 -3.21 -24.55 7.77
N TYR A 359 -2.19 -24.74 8.59
CA TYR A 359 -2.12 -24.25 9.97
C TYR A 359 -0.89 -23.35 10.08
N ALA A 360 -1.13 -22.07 10.38
CA ALA A 360 -0.09 -21.09 10.66
C ALA A 360 -0.07 -20.77 12.16
N TYR A 361 1.03 -21.12 12.81
CA TYR A 361 1.24 -20.81 14.22
C TYR A 361 1.59 -19.34 14.40
N ASP A 362 0.67 -18.58 14.98
CA ASP A 362 0.82 -17.15 15.22
C ASP A 362 1.21 -16.91 16.70
N PHE A 363 2.50 -16.76 16.97
CA PHE A 363 3.04 -16.44 18.30
C PHE A 363 3.31 -14.94 18.51
N GLU A 364 2.47 -14.03 17.99
CA GLU A 364 2.70 -12.56 18.08
C GLU A 364 3.01 -12.08 19.50
N PHE A 365 2.33 -12.69 20.48
CA PHE A 365 2.34 -12.30 21.89
C PHE A 365 3.50 -12.83 22.72
N TRP A 366 4.32 -13.76 22.20
CA TRP A 366 5.40 -14.39 22.98
C TRP A 366 6.77 -13.84 22.56
N ASN A 367 7.30 -14.21 21.40
CA ASN A 367 8.54 -13.66 20.81
C ASN A 367 8.74 -14.18 19.38
N GLN A 368 9.57 -13.52 18.55
CA GLN A 368 10.05 -14.11 17.28
C GLN A 368 11.13 -15.19 17.49
N LYS A 369 11.79 -15.18 18.66
CA LYS A 369 12.80 -16.17 19.06
C LYS A 369 12.32 -16.89 20.31
N TYR A 370 12.13 -18.21 20.22
CA TYR A 370 11.54 -18.98 21.31
C TYR A 370 12.57 -19.48 22.32
N SER A 371 12.14 -19.63 23.57
CA SER A 371 12.86 -20.45 24.56
C SER A 371 12.91 -21.93 24.12
N LYS A 372 13.93 -22.67 24.59
CA LYS A 372 14.13 -24.09 24.21
C LYS A 372 12.96 -24.96 24.65
N GLU A 373 12.38 -24.60 25.79
CA GLU A 373 11.22 -25.20 26.43
C GLU A 373 9.96 -25.06 25.57
N VAL A 374 9.77 -23.91 24.92
CA VAL A 374 8.67 -23.65 23.97
C VAL A 374 8.90 -24.44 22.69
N ILE A 375 10.11 -24.38 22.11
CA ILE A 375 10.45 -25.14 20.88
C ILE A 375 10.14 -26.63 21.08
N GLN A 376 10.55 -27.22 22.20
CA GLN A 376 10.35 -28.63 22.49
C GLN A 376 8.85 -29.01 22.48
N ARG A 377 8.01 -28.17 23.09
CA ARG A 377 6.57 -28.39 23.20
C ARG A 377 5.85 -28.16 21.88
N LEU A 378 6.26 -27.15 21.11
CA LEU A 378 5.75 -26.97 19.74
C LEU A 378 6.11 -28.15 18.84
N ILE A 379 7.26 -28.78 19.03
CA ILE A 379 7.64 -30.02 18.31
C ILE A 379 6.73 -31.19 18.73
N TRP A 380 6.45 -31.39 20.03
CA TRP A 380 5.51 -32.42 20.49
C TRP A 380 4.09 -32.20 19.93
N PHE A 381 3.57 -30.98 20.04
CA PHE A 381 2.28 -30.57 19.51
C PHE A 381 2.17 -30.84 18.00
N SER A 382 3.17 -30.38 17.24
CA SER A 382 3.19 -30.52 15.78
C SER A 382 3.37 -31.98 15.32
N ARG A 383 4.10 -32.81 16.08
CA ARG A 383 4.25 -34.25 15.78
C ARG A 383 2.91 -34.99 15.89
N VAL A 384 2.07 -34.67 16.88
CA VAL A 384 0.72 -35.23 16.98
C VAL A 384 -0.14 -34.77 15.81
N ILE A 385 -0.09 -33.49 15.44
CA ILE A 385 -0.83 -32.97 14.28
C ILE A 385 -0.39 -33.68 12.99
N LYS A 386 0.92 -33.80 12.72
CA LYS A 386 1.44 -34.52 11.55
C LYS A 386 1.09 -36.00 11.53
N LYS A 387 1.06 -36.66 12.70
CA LYS A 387 0.63 -38.06 12.82
C LYS A 387 -0.84 -38.25 12.46
N ASN A 388 -1.71 -37.32 12.86
CA ASN A 388 -3.14 -37.39 12.62
C ASN A 388 -3.53 -36.88 11.21
N HIS A 389 -2.80 -35.88 10.71
CA HIS A 389 -3.09 -35.13 9.49
C HIS A 389 -1.79 -34.90 8.67
N PRO A 390 -1.25 -35.94 8.01
CA PRO A 390 0.05 -35.86 7.33
C PRO A 390 0.10 -34.81 6.20
N ASP A 391 -1.02 -34.62 5.50
CA ASP A 391 -1.15 -33.67 4.39
C ASP A 391 -1.28 -32.20 4.80
N MET A 392 -1.47 -31.91 6.11
CA MET A 392 -1.63 -30.54 6.59
C MET A 392 -0.35 -29.72 6.36
N HIS A 393 -0.47 -28.52 5.80
CA HIS A 393 0.65 -27.58 5.73
C HIS A 393 0.85 -26.89 7.09
N LEU A 394 2.01 -27.11 7.72
CA LEU A 394 2.41 -26.45 8.96
C LEU A 394 3.49 -25.41 8.69
N LEU A 395 3.30 -24.21 9.21
CA LEU A 395 4.29 -23.12 9.21
C LEU A 395 4.24 -22.31 10.52
N ASP A 396 5.37 -21.71 10.87
CA ASP A 396 5.50 -20.65 11.86
C ASP A 396 5.28 -19.29 11.18
N TYR A 397 4.26 -18.55 11.61
CA TYR A 397 3.87 -17.26 11.04
C TYR A 397 4.90 -16.17 11.34
N TRP A 398 5.42 -16.10 12.57
CA TRP A 398 6.26 -14.99 13.04
C TRP A 398 7.75 -15.29 13.07
N GLY A 399 8.15 -16.53 13.41
CA GLY A 399 9.53 -16.96 13.30
C GLY A 399 9.95 -17.25 11.86
N GLY A 400 9.01 -17.62 10.99
CA GLY A 400 9.22 -17.76 9.55
C GLY A 400 10.18 -18.90 9.15
N GLY A 401 10.94 -18.68 8.08
CA GLY A 401 11.93 -19.65 7.58
C GLY A 401 13.18 -19.78 8.46
N ALA A 402 13.99 -20.80 8.16
CA ALA A 402 15.31 -20.96 8.78
C ALA A 402 16.31 -19.86 8.38
N TYR A 403 16.10 -19.26 7.21
CA TYR A 403 16.71 -18.00 6.82
C TYR A 403 15.60 -16.94 6.69
N THR A 404 15.47 -16.03 7.65
CA THR A 404 14.51 -14.92 7.60
C THR A 404 14.90 -13.87 6.58
N ASN A 405 13.96 -12.98 6.21
CA ASN A 405 14.22 -11.88 5.29
C ASN A 405 15.13 -10.83 5.97
N PRO A 406 16.36 -10.58 5.48
CA PRO A 406 17.32 -9.69 6.17
C PRO A 406 17.01 -8.19 6.02
N HIS A 407 15.84 -7.83 5.46
CA HIS A 407 15.36 -6.45 5.27
C HIS A 407 16.41 -5.54 4.62
N ILE A 408 16.89 -5.95 3.45
CA ILE A 408 17.89 -5.22 2.68
C ILE A 408 17.36 -3.83 2.34
N ASN A 409 18.11 -2.80 2.69
CA ASN A 409 17.80 -1.41 2.40
C ASN A 409 19.12 -0.61 2.40
N THR A 410 19.37 0.17 1.35
CA THR A 410 20.58 1.01 1.25
C THR A 410 20.59 2.19 2.24
N VAL A 411 19.50 2.41 2.99
CA VAL A 411 19.34 3.47 3.98
C VAL A 411 19.18 2.87 5.39
N GLY A 412 20.24 2.21 5.87
CA GLY A 412 20.31 1.65 7.23
C GLY A 412 19.85 0.20 7.40
N GLY A 413 19.59 -0.53 6.30
CA GLY A 413 19.41 -1.99 6.33
C GLY A 413 20.72 -2.75 6.10
N VAL A 414 20.62 -4.08 5.97
CA VAL A 414 21.78 -4.94 5.64
C VAL A 414 22.27 -4.64 4.22
N ASN A 415 23.59 -4.57 4.02
CA ASN A 415 24.19 -4.34 2.72
C ASN A 415 24.07 -5.60 1.83
N PRO A 416 23.55 -5.50 0.58
CA PRO A 416 23.42 -6.66 -0.31
C PRO A 416 24.76 -7.38 -0.58
N LYS A 417 25.91 -6.70 -0.51
CA LYS A 417 27.23 -7.31 -0.74
C LYS A 417 27.61 -8.33 0.34
N ASP A 418 27.21 -8.07 1.58
CA ASP A 418 27.55 -8.94 2.73
C ASP A 418 26.82 -10.29 2.68
N LEU A 419 25.72 -10.35 1.92
CA LEU A 419 24.82 -11.50 1.75
C LEU A 419 25.14 -12.35 0.51
N MET A 420 26.06 -11.89 -0.37
CA MET A 420 26.44 -12.62 -1.59
C MET A 420 27.00 -14.01 -1.28
N LYS A 421 27.77 -14.12 -0.18
CA LYS A 421 28.39 -15.36 0.30
C LYS A 421 27.37 -16.44 0.71
N ASP A 422 26.13 -16.06 1.03
CA ASP A 422 25.11 -17.00 1.51
C ASP A 422 24.65 -17.97 0.41
N TYR A 423 24.89 -17.63 -0.86
CA TYR A 423 24.67 -18.52 -2.01
C TYR A 423 25.74 -19.62 -2.16
N SER A 424 26.93 -19.42 -1.60
CA SER A 424 28.01 -20.42 -1.52
C SER A 424 28.04 -21.12 -0.17
N GLU A 425 27.65 -20.43 0.91
CA GLU A 425 27.64 -20.94 2.29
C GLU A 425 26.27 -20.74 2.96
N PRO A 426 25.20 -21.40 2.48
CA PRO A 426 23.86 -21.22 3.01
C PRO A 426 23.78 -21.69 4.46
N LYS A 427 23.52 -20.75 5.38
CA LYS A 427 23.38 -20.99 6.82
C LYS A 427 22.05 -20.40 7.31
N ALA A 428 21.42 -21.06 8.28
CA ALA A 428 20.27 -20.48 8.96
C ALA A 428 20.70 -19.23 9.75
N ASN A 429 19.85 -18.20 9.76
CA ASN A 429 20.00 -17.02 10.61
C ASN A 429 18.91 -16.98 11.73
N ASN A 430 17.98 -17.94 11.70
CA ASN A 430 16.92 -18.10 12.69
C ASN A 430 17.28 -19.18 13.74
N PRO A 431 17.49 -18.82 15.01
CA PRO A 431 17.85 -19.78 16.05
C PRO A 431 16.74 -20.79 16.38
N ASN A 432 15.48 -20.54 16.00
CA ASN A 432 14.38 -21.49 16.23
C ASN A 432 14.62 -22.84 15.50
N PHE A 433 15.46 -22.85 14.46
CA PHE A 433 15.86 -24.06 13.72
C PHE A 433 17.18 -24.68 14.21
N GLU A 434 17.71 -24.28 15.36
CA GLU A 434 18.79 -25.03 16.02
C GLU A 434 18.24 -26.33 16.64
N PRO A 435 19.00 -27.44 16.65
CA PRO A 435 18.60 -28.64 17.37
C PRO A 435 18.67 -28.43 18.88
N LEU A 436 17.67 -28.95 19.59
CA LEU A 436 17.67 -29.05 21.04
C LEU A 436 18.67 -30.11 21.51
N GLN A 437 18.98 -30.13 22.81
CA GLN A 437 19.94 -31.10 23.40
C GLN A 437 19.52 -32.57 23.22
N ASN A 438 18.22 -32.84 23.06
CA ASN A 438 17.68 -34.17 22.77
C ASN A 438 17.60 -34.47 21.25
N GLY A 439 18.13 -33.61 20.39
CA GLY A 439 18.12 -33.73 18.93
C GLY A 439 16.86 -33.18 18.23
N ASP A 440 15.79 -32.88 18.98
CA ASP A 440 14.54 -32.35 18.41
C ASP A 440 14.77 -31.00 17.71
N SER A 441 14.14 -30.78 16.55
CA SER A 441 14.22 -29.49 15.85
C SER A 441 13.02 -29.25 14.91
N PHE A 442 12.68 -27.98 14.66
CA PHE A 442 11.68 -27.61 13.64
C PHE A 442 12.05 -27.98 12.20
N ARG A 443 13.32 -28.35 11.97
CA ARG A 443 13.84 -28.84 10.67
C ARG A 443 13.04 -30.00 10.07
N GLU A 444 12.35 -30.77 10.91
CA GLU A 444 11.61 -31.98 10.52
C GLU A 444 10.09 -31.81 10.63
N ILE A 445 9.61 -30.61 10.98
CA ILE A 445 8.23 -30.35 11.40
C ILE A 445 7.45 -29.50 10.40
N PHE A 446 7.99 -28.32 10.07
CA PHE A 446 7.35 -27.41 9.13
C PHE A 446 7.62 -27.86 7.70
N ASN A 447 6.55 -28.00 6.92
CA ASN A 447 6.60 -28.31 5.48
C ASN A 447 6.23 -27.10 4.60
N THR A 448 6.02 -25.94 5.21
CA THR A 448 5.80 -24.66 4.53
C THR A 448 6.66 -23.57 5.17
N VAL A 449 7.22 -22.70 4.33
CA VAL A 449 8.13 -21.59 4.68
C VAL A 449 7.48 -20.28 4.24
N PRO A 450 7.02 -19.45 5.18
CA PRO A 450 6.58 -18.10 4.88
C PRO A 450 7.79 -17.16 4.84
N ILE A 451 7.79 -16.28 3.84
CA ILE A 451 8.74 -15.18 3.71
C ILE A 451 7.96 -13.87 3.86
N ASP A 452 8.30 -13.09 4.87
CA ASP A 452 7.72 -11.77 5.12
C ASP A 452 7.92 -10.82 3.92
N VAL A 453 6.82 -10.28 3.42
CA VAL A 453 6.74 -9.21 2.41
C VAL A 453 5.87 -8.02 2.84
N TYR A 454 5.74 -7.73 4.15
CA TYR A 454 4.99 -6.59 4.67
C TYR A 454 5.42 -5.27 4.02
N PRO A 455 4.46 -4.34 3.77
CA PRO A 455 4.78 -2.94 3.58
C PRO A 455 5.68 -2.45 4.71
N LYS A 456 6.84 -1.89 4.34
CA LYS A 456 7.80 -1.32 5.28
C LYS A 456 7.58 0.18 5.42
N PRO A 457 7.99 0.81 6.54
CA PRO A 457 7.81 2.24 6.73
C PRO A 457 8.56 3.01 5.63
N MET A 458 7.86 3.87 4.89
CA MET A 458 8.44 4.66 3.79
C MET A 458 9.24 5.90 4.27
N PHE A 459 9.76 5.87 5.50
CA PHE A 459 10.32 7.03 6.21
C PHE A 459 11.74 7.39 5.79
N ALA A 460 12.49 6.41 5.29
CA ALA A 460 13.85 6.58 4.78
C ALA A 460 13.83 6.61 3.26
N ILE A 461 14.55 7.56 2.63
CA ILE A 461 14.75 7.59 1.18
C ILE A 461 16.23 7.54 0.83
N ASP A 462 16.53 6.80 -0.24
CA ASP A 462 17.88 6.79 -0.82
C ASP A 462 18.11 7.98 -1.75
N ASN A 463 19.34 8.16 -2.23
CA ASN A 463 19.73 9.28 -3.10
C ASN A 463 19.00 9.30 -4.47
N ALA A 464 18.30 8.23 -4.85
CA ALA A 464 17.48 8.15 -6.06
C ALA A 464 15.97 8.23 -5.76
N GLY A 465 15.59 8.46 -4.50
CA GLY A 465 14.20 8.60 -4.06
C GLY A 465 13.48 7.28 -3.75
N ASN A 466 14.15 6.14 -3.71
CA ASN A 466 13.49 4.86 -3.38
C ASN A 466 13.22 4.76 -1.87
N SER A 467 12.06 4.22 -1.52
CA SER A 467 11.72 3.82 -0.14
C SER A 467 12.08 2.34 0.11
N PRO A 468 12.04 1.85 1.37
CA PRO A 468 12.34 0.45 1.67
C PRO A 468 11.42 -0.55 0.94
N ASN A 469 10.19 -0.15 0.57
CA ASN A 469 9.26 -1.00 -0.18
C ASN A 469 9.79 -1.43 -1.56
N ASN A 470 10.60 -0.60 -2.21
CA ASN A 470 11.24 -0.91 -3.49
C ASN A 470 12.23 -2.09 -3.38
N PHE A 471 12.72 -2.41 -2.17
CA PHE A 471 13.68 -3.49 -1.93
C PHE A 471 13.03 -4.81 -1.51
N VAL A 472 11.82 -4.77 -0.94
CA VAL A 472 11.19 -5.93 -0.26
C VAL A 472 11.06 -7.15 -1.17
N LEU A 473 10.65 -6.97 -2.43
CA LEU A 473 10.48 -8.05 -3.40
C LEU A 473 11.79 -8.81 -3.66
N LEU A 474 12.86 -8.09 -3.95
CA LEU A 474 14.16 -8.68 -4.24
C LEU A 474 14.78 -9.29 -2.97
N SER A 475 14.58 -8.66 -1.81
CA SER A 475 15.00 -9.19 -0.50
C SER A 475 14.28 -10.50 -0.14
N ALA A 476 12.98 -10.60 -0.45
CA ALA A 476 12.20 -11.82 -0.27
C ALA A 476 12.61 -12.94 -1.25
N ILE A 477 12.84 -12.60 -2.54
CA ILE A 477 13.39 -13.55 -3.52
C ILE A 477 14.75 -14.08 -3.08
N HIS A 478 15.63 -13.22 -2.55
CA HIS A 478 16.90 -13.63 -1.97
C HIS A 478 16.72 -14.61 -0.80
N SER A 479 15.96 -14.20 0.22
CA SER A 479 15.69 -15.02 1.42
C SER A 479 15.13 -16.40 1.07
N LEU A 480 14.18 -16.45 0.13
CA LEU A 480 13.60 -17.70 -0.35
C LEU A 480 14.62 -18.58 -1.09
N ARG A 481 15.47 -17.99 -1.95
CA ARG A 481 16.56 -18.72 -2.62
C ARG A 481 17.52 -19.34 -1.61
N ILE A 482 17.89 -18.64 -0.53
CA ILE A 482 18.76 -19.21 0.51
C ILE A 482 18.07 -20.36 1.25
N ASN A 483 16.79 -20.23 1.62
CA ASN A 483 16.06 -21.36 2.21
C ASN A 483 15.99 -22.57 1.25
N LYS A 484 15.83 -22.37 -0.06
CA LYS A 484 15.88 -23.46 -1.05
C LYS A 484 17.25 -24.17 -1.13
N LEU A 485 18.33 -23.56 -0.66
CA LEU A 485 19.66 -24.18 -0.56
C LEU A 485 19.88 -24.93 0.77
N LEU A 486 19.07 -24.67 1.80
CA LEU A 486 19.17 -25.38 3.09
C LEU A 486 18.62 -26.82 2.95
N PRO A 487 19.39 -27.88 3.28
CA PRO A 487 19.01 -29.27 2.98
C PRO A 487 17.67 -29.75 3.52
N TYR A 488 17.25 -29.21 4.66
CA TYR A 488 15.98 -29.54 5.36
C TYR A 488 14.82 -28.60 5.01
N GLN A 489 15.06 -27.51 4.26
CA GLN A 489 14.00 -26.60 3.78
C GLN A 489 13.69 -26.80 2.29
N LYS A 490 14.65 -27.28 1.48
CA LYS A 490 14.55 -27.35 0.01
C LYS A 490 13.28 -28.02 -0.58
N ASN A 491 12.64 -28.92 0.18
CA ASN A 491 11.44 -29.66 -0.24
C ASN A 491 10.13 -29.03 0.27
N ASN A 492 10.20 -27.99 1.08
CA ASN A 492 9.04 -27.31 1.65
C ASN A 492 8.33 -26.46 0.60
N LYS A 493 7.08 -26.10 0.90
CA LYS A 493 6.34 -25.09 0.14
C LYS A 493 6.84 -23.70 0.52
N PHE A 494 7.15 -22.85 -0.45
CA PHE A 494 7.62 -21.48 -0.18
C PHE A 494 6.56 -20.46 -0.53
N ILE A 495 6.04 -19.75 0.46
CA ILE A 495 4.99 -18.75 0.28
C ILE A 495 5.45 -17.35 0.64
N PHE A 496 4.90 -16.34 -0.03
CA PHE A 496 4.99 -14.96 0.46
C PHE A 496 3.89 -14.73 1.50
N TYR A 497 4.27 -14.13 2.61
CA TYR A 497 3.36 -13.76 3.69
C TYR A 497 3.26 -12.23 3.73
N GLY A 498 2.09 -11.69 3.36
CA GLY A 498 1.91 -10.26 3.10
C GLY A 498 0.66 -9.67 3.76
N TRP A 499 0.74 -8.37 4.03
CA TRP A 499 -0.37 -7.53 4.50
C TRP A 499 -0.78 -6.56 3.39
N ASN A 500 -2.07 -6.27 3.26
CA ASN A 500 -2.59 -5.33 2.26
C ASN A 500 -2.18 -3.87 2.54
N ARG A 501 -1.84 -3.52 3.78
CA ARG A 501 -1.47 -2.18 4.23
C ARG A 501 -0.29 -2.11 5.17
N TYR A 502 0.26 -0.91 5.33
CA TYR A 502 1.14 -0.58 6.44
C TYR A 502 0.35 -0.49 7.76
N MET A 503 0.89 -1.10 8.80
CA MET A 503 0.43 -0.91 10.18
C MET A 503 1.44 -0.03 10.93
N PRO A 504 0.99 1.06 11.57
CA PRO A 504 1.81 1.79 12.51
C PRO A 504 2.23 0.89 13.68
N LEU A 505 3.53 0.87 13.98
CA LEU A 505 4.05 0.26 15.20
C LEU A 505 3.85 1.22 16.40
N TYR A 506 3.87 0.72 17.63
CA TYR A 506 3.71 1.56 18.83
C TYR A 506 4.78 2.65 19.03
N LYS A 507 5.90 2.55 18.31
CA LYS A 507 6.99 3.56 18.26
C LYS A 507 6.83 4.58 17.14
N ASP A 508 5.88 4.34 16.24
CA ASP A 508 5.73 5.20 15.08
C ASP A 508 5.13 6.56 15.50
N PRO A 509 5.39 7.59 14.67
CA PRO A 509 4.46 8.70 14.47
C PRO A 509 3.00 8.48 14.92
N ILE A 510 2.56 9.14 15.99
CA ILE A 510 1.12 9.43 16.12
C ILE A 510 0.74 10.34 14.95
N VAL A 511 -0.35 10.01 14.27
CA VAL A 511 -0.96 10.78 13.20
C VAL A 511 -2.46 10.86 13.50
N PRO A 512 -3.10 12.05 13.52
CA PRO A 512 -4.49 12.18 13.98
C PRO A 512 -5.51 11.86 12.88
N TRP A 513 -6.45 10.94 13.14
CA TRP A 513 -7.34 10.37 12.13
C TRP A 513 -8.67 11.14 12.06
N ASN A 514 -8.80 11.98 11.02
CA ASN A 514 -10.04 12.68 10.73
C ASN A 514 -11.02 11.78 9.97
N TYR A 515 -12.18 11.47 10.55
CA TYR A 515 -13.29 10.78 9.88
C TYR A 515 -14.33 11.78 9.37
N GLN A 516 -14.92 11.51 8.21
CA GLN A 516 -15.98 12.31 7.59
C GLN A 516 -17.34 11.61 7.75
N LEU A 517 -18.38 12.26 7.26
CA LEU A 517 -19.74 11.79 7.23
C LEU A 517 -20.44 12.13 5.86
N THR A 518 -20.56 11.19 4.89
CA THR A 518 -21.38 11.29 3.63
C THR A 518 -22.77 11.73 3.99
N ASP A 519 -23.41 12.62 3.25
CA ASP A 519 -24.81 12.90 3.58
C ASP A 519 -25.77 11.76 3.15
N PRO A 520 -26.72 11.31 4.00
CA PRO A 520 -26.91 11.68 5.41
C PRO A 520 -25.82 11.06 6.31
N LYS A 521 -25.02 11.96 6.90
CA LYS A 521 -23.76 11.78 7.65
C LYS A 521 -23.18 10.32 7.87
N GLY A 522 -22.20 9.82 7.06
CA GLY A 522 -21.40 8.56 7.22
C GLY A 522 -20.13 8.20 6.35
N GLU A 523 -18.92 8.81 6.43
CA GLU A 523 -17.71 8.59 5.57
C GLU A 523 -16.39 8.41 6.35
N LEU A 524 -15.97 7.18 6.60
CA LEU A 524 -14.62 6.94 7.13
C LEU A 524 -13.56 7.09 6.03
N ILE A 525 -13.02 8.30 5.79
CA ILE A 525 -11.83 8.47 4.92
C ILE A 525 -10.56 8.43 5.78
N MET A 526 -9.90 7.27 5.82
CA MET A 526 -8.59 7.13 6.44
C MET A 526 -7.49 7.80 5.59
N ASN A 527 -7.45 9.13 5.62
CA ASN A 527 -6.55 9.96 4.78
C ASN A 527 -5.04 9.67 4.98
N GLN A 528 -4.69 8.99 6.07
CA GLN A 528 -3.31 8.74 6.54
C GLN A 528 -2.96 7.24 6.55
N LEU A 529 -3.89 6.38 6.15
CA LEU A 529 -3.63 4.95 6.02
C LEU A 529 -2.81 4.69 4.76
N GLU A 530 -1.63 4.08 4.91
CA GLU A 530 -0.77 3.76 3.78
C GLU A 530 -1.03 2.33 3.29
N MET A 531 -1.82 2.20 2.22
CA MET A 531 -2.05 0.93 1.52
C MET A 531 -0.80 0.54 0.71
N MET A 532 -0.58 -0.77 0.52
CA MET A 532 0.47 -1.26 -0.39
C MET A 532 0.23 -0.72 -1.82
N PRO A 533 1.24 -0.17 -2.52
CA PRO A 533 1.13 0.19 -3.92
C PRO A 533 0.64 -0.95 -4.80
N ALA A 534 -0.21 -0.66 -5.79
CA ALA A 534 -0.80 -1.67 -6.67
C ALA A 534 0.25 -2.43 -7.49
N SER A 535 1.32 -1.75 -7.92
CA SER A 535 2.48 -2.37 -8.60
C SER A 535 3.19 -3.39 -7.72
N GLN A 536 3.32 -3.11 -6.42
CA GLN A 536 3.94 -3.98 -5.43
C GLN A 536 3.04 -5.19 -5.10
N ALA A 537 1.73 -4.97 -4.92
CA ALA A 537 0.75 -6.05 -4.69
C ALA A 537 0.69 -7.04 -5.86
N LEU A 538 0.62 -6.53 -7.10
CA LEU A 538 0.67 -7.37 -8.30
C LEU A 538 2.00 -8.11 -8.43
N SER A 539 3.12 -7.46 -8.07
CA SER A 539 4.44 -8.10 -8.06
C SER A 539 4.51 -9.25 -7.07
N PHE A 540 4.10 -9.05 -5.81
CA PHE A 540 4.12 -10.12 -4.81
C PHE A 540 3.24 -11.31 -5.22
N SER A 541 2.05 -11.07 -5.77
CA SER A 541 1.21 -12.14 -6.30
C SER A 541 1.86 -12.90 -7.46
N LEU A 542 2.33 -12.19 -8.50
CA LEU A 542 2.95 -12.85 -9.66
C LEU A 542 4.23 -13.60 -9.30
N PHE A 543 5.14 -13.00 -8.54
CA PHE A 543 6.41 -13.64 -8.18
C PHE A 543 6.20 -14.84 -7.23
N SER A 544 5.27 -14.73 -6.28
CA SER A 544 4.93 -15.84 -5.37
C SER A 544 4.29 -17.04 -6.07
N LEU A 545 3.46 -16.80 -7.08
CA LEU A 545 2.80 -17.86 -7.84
C LEU A 545 3.65 -18.45 -8.96
N ILE A 546 4.44 -17.64 -9.67
CA ILE A 546 5.22 -18.11 -10.82
C ILE A 546 6.51 -18.80 -10.37
N LEU A 547 7.25 -18.23 -9.42
CA LEU A 547 8.56 -18.76 -9.01
C LEU A 547 8.47 -19.72 -7.81
N PHE A 548 7.43 -19.58 -7.00
CA PHE A 548 7.32 -20.21 -5.68
C PHE A 548 5.97 -20.92 -5.54
N ASP A 549 5.48 -21.14 -4.32
CA ASP A 549 4.31 -21.97 -4.06
C ASP A 549 3.05 -21.19 -3.70
N GLY A 550 3.03 -19.86 -3.85
CA GLY A 550 1.86 -19.01 -3.62
C GLY A 550 2.00 -18.05 -2.44
N TYR A 551 0.88 -17.58 -1.91
CA TYR A 551 0.88 -16.50 -0.92
C TYR A 551 -0.22 -16.65 0.13
N TYR A 552 0.03 -16.04 1.28
CA TYR A 552 -0.96 -15.68 2.28
C TYR A 552 -1.12 -14.16 2.27
N LEU A 553 -2.35 -13.68 2.11
CA LEU A 553 -2.71 -12.28 2.33
C LEU A 553 -3.58 -12.16 3.58
N TRP A 554 -3.15 -11.30 4.51
CA TRP A 554 -3.84 -11.06 5.77
C TRP A 554 -4.58 -9.73 5.77
N HIS A 555 -5.63 -9.67 6.58
CA HIS A 555 -6.50 -8.52 6.74
C HIS A 555 -6.90 -8.38 8.21
N ASP A 556 -7.09 -7.15 8.65
CA ASP A 556 -7.24 -6.76 10.06
C ASP A 556 -8.57 -7.17 10.73
N GLY A 557 -9.45 -7.88 10.03
CA GLY A 557 -10.79 -8.21 10.51
C GLY A 557 -11.56 -9.16 9.61
N GLY A 558 -12.76 -9.52 10.07
CA GLY A 558 -13.70 -10.35 9.32
C GLY A 558 -14.46 -9.59 8.23
N ALA A 559 -15.32 -10.33 7.52
CA ALA A 559 -16.03 -9.85 6.35
C ALA A 559 -16.99 -8.66 6.61
N ASN A 560 -16.89 -7.64 5.77
CA ASN A 560 -17.58 -6.36 5.88
C ASN A 560 -18.93 -6.32 5.14
N ALA A 561 -19.81 -5.40 5.54
CA ALA A 561 -21.12 -5.19 4.94
C ALA A 561 -21.09 -4.20 3.77
N GLN A 562 -22.09 -4.33 2.88
CA GLN A 562 -22.25 -3.46 1.72
C GLN A 562 -22.55 -1.99 2.08
N ASN A 563 -23.12 -1.75 3.27
CA ASN A 563 -23.51 -0.40 3.73
C ASN A 563 -22.26 0.43 4.07
N PRO A 564 -21.92 1.48 3.31
CA PRO A 564 -20.70 2.26 3.52
C PRO A 564 -20.71 3.10 4.80
N ASN A 565 -21.85 3.18 5.51
CA ASN A 565 -22.01 3.99 6.72
C ASN A 565 -22.07 3.12 8.00
N ALA A 566 -21.94 1.80 7.87
CA ALA A 566 -22.06 0.83 8.97
C ALA A 566 -20.81 0.74 9.88
N TYR A 567 -20.20 1.88 10.23
CA TYR A 567 -19.07 1.90 11.17
C TYR A 567 -19.54 1.84 12.62
N LYS A 568 -18.85 1.06 13.44
CA LYS A 568 -18.91 1.18 14.90
C LYS A 568 -17.60 1.83 15.33
N LEU A 569 -17.60 3.09 15.75
CA LEU A 569 -16.43 3.69 16.40
C LEU A 569 -16.54 3.48 17.92
N SER A 570 -15.45 3.06 18.54
CA SER A 570 -15.29 2.99 19.99
C SER A 570 -13.87 3.41 20.36
N LYS A 571 -13.70 4.05 21.52
CA LYS A 571 -12.38 4.37 22.08
C LYS A 571 -11.60 3.12 22.49
N ASP A 572 -12.31 2.01 22.70
CA ASP A 572 -11.76 0.70 23.01
C ASP A 572 -11.60 -0.20 21.77
N MET A 573 -11.84 0.32 20.56
CA MET A 573 -11.66 -0.45 19.32
C MET A 573 -10.17 -0.78 19.15
N TRP A 574 -9.88 -2.06 18.88
CA TRP A 574 -8.51 -2.53 18.66
C TRP A 574 -7.85 -1.78 17.50
N GLY A 575 -6.87 -0.96 17.85
CA GLY A 575 -6.34 0.07 16.98
C GLY A 575 -5.48 1.04 17.77
N TRP A 576 -4.17 0.83 17.74
CA TRP A 576 -3.23 1.55 18.60
C TRP A 576 -3.03 2.99 18.11
N GLY A 577 -3.10 3.97 19.01
CA GLY A 577 -2.63 5.35 18.78
C GLY A 577 -3.60 6.31 18.07
N TYR A 578 -4.91 6.04 18.07
CA TYR A 578 -5.89 6.84 17.32
C TYR A 578 -6.64 7.88 18.18
N GLU A 579 -6.49 9.16 17.81
CA GLU A 579 -7.47 10.18 18.11
C GLU A 579 -8.41 10.34 16.90
N TRP A 580 -9.69 10.01 17.09
CA TRP A 580 -10.73 10.08 16.06
C TRP A 580 -11.44 11.42 16.14
N TYR A 581 -11.27 12.27 15.12
CA TYR A 581 -11.95 13.57 15.07
C TYR A 581 -12.99 13.63 13.94
N PRO A 582 -14.21 14.13 14.21
CA PRO A 582 -15.18 14.42 13.16
C PRO A 582 -14.64 15.57 12.29
N ALA A 583 -14.64 15.41 10.97
CA ALA A 583 -14.01 16.37 10.05
C ALA A 583 -14.71 17.76 9.99
N ASP A 584 -15.89 17.90 10.59
CA ASP A 584 -16.58 19.19 10.81
C ASP A 584 -16.28 19.80 12.20
N GLY A 585 -15.51 19.11 13.05
CA GLY A 585 -15.21 19.48 14.43
C GLY A 585 -16.41 19.51 15.37
N LYS A 586 -17.59 19.02 14.94
CA LYS A 586 -18.87 19.27 15.62
C LYS A 586 -19.82 18.07 15.68
N THR A 587 -19.72 17.10 14.77
CA THR A 587 -20.59 15.92 14.83
C THR A 587 -20.18 15.02 16.01
N PRO A 588 -21.07 14.77 16.99
CA PRO A 588 -20.74 13.90 18.12
C PRO A 588 -20.42 12.48 17.67
N GLU A 589 -19.44 11.83 18.32
CA GLU A 589 -19.08 10.42 18.11
C GLU A 589 -20.33 9.50 18.17
N SER A 590 -21.30 9.83 19.03
CA SER A 590 -22.56 9.09 19.23
C SER A 590 -23.54 9.13 18.05
N GLN A 591 -23.25 9.88 16.99
CA GLN A 591 -24.01 9.84 15.73
C GLN A 591 -23.39 8.88 14.70
N VAL A 592 -22.15 8.42 14.90
CA VAL A 592 -21.50 7.45 14.01
C VAL A 592 -22.11 6.07 14.22
N GLY A 593 -22.52 5.40 13.14
CA GLY A 593 -23.12 4.07 13.20
C GLY A 593 -24.56 4.01 13.70
N ARG A 594 -25.19 5.16 13.98
CA ARG A 594 -26.57 5.20 14.49
C ARG A 594 -27.54 4.73 13.41
N ASN A 595 -28.40 3.76 13.74
CA ASN A 595 -29.41 3.14 12.87
C ASN A 595 -28.88 2.27 11.71
N THR A 596 -27.65 1.74 11.80
CA THR A 596 -27.12 0.87 10.74
C THR A 596 -27.67 -0.56 10.87
N SER A 597 -28.49 -1.00 9.92
CA SER A 597 -28.84 -2.40 9.74
C SER A 597 -27.73 -3.12 8.95
N GLY A 598 -27.22 -4.23 9.50
CA GLY A 598 -26.16 -5.05 8.89
C GLY A 598 -24.89 -5.17 9.74
N GLY A 599 -23.88 -5.87 9.19
CA GLY A 599 -22.54 -5.96 9.76
C GLY A 599 -21.72 -4.68 9.58
N THR A 600 -20.49 -4.67 10.09
CA THR A 600 -19.60 -3.49 10.03
C THR A 600 -19.15 -3.18 8.59
N ALA A 601 -19.05 -1.90 8.24
CA ALA A 601 -18.55 -1.42 6.94
C ALA A 601 -17.03 -1.57 6.80
N ALA A 602 -16.54 -1.75 5.56
CA ALA A 602 -15.11 -1.84 5.27
C ALA A 602 -14.38 -0.54 5.67
N PRO A 603 -13.34 -0.61 6.53
CA PRO A 603 -12.71 0.58 7.12
C PRO A 603 -11.93 1.44 6.12
N TYR A 604 -11.52 0.87 4.98
CA TYR A 604 -10.75 1.52 3.93
C TYR A 604 -10.99 0.84 2.57
N TRP A 605 -10.46 1.42 1.49
CA TRP A 605 -10.51 0.82 0.15
C TRP A 605 -9.38 -0.19 -0.06
N ASP A 606 -9.71 -1.47 -0.05
CA ASP A 606 -8.74 -2.57 -0.18
C ASP A 606 -8.44 -2.96 -1.65
N PHE A 607 -8.01 -1.98 -2.45
CA PHE A 607 -7.55 -2.26 -3.81
C PHE A 607 -6.36 -3.24 -3.90
N PRO A 608 -5.40 -3.34 -2.95
CA PRO A 608 -4.27 -4.25 -3.08
C PRO A 608 -4.70 -5.72 -3.22
N THR A 609 -5.77 -6.12 -2.52
CA THR A 609 -6.32 -7.47 -2.64
C THR A 609 -6.82 -7.77 -4.05
N GLU A 610 -7.46 -6.81 -4.72
CA GLU A 610 -7.89 -6.96 -6.12
C GLU A 610 -6.69 -7.15 -7.06
N TYR A 611 -5.55 -6.52 -6.76
CA TYR A 611 -4.29 -6.74 -7.49
C TYR A 611 -3.62 -8.08 -7.14
N TYR A 612 -3.75 -8.60 -5.92
CA TYR A 612 -3.33 -9.96 -5.57
C TYR A 612 -4.14 -11.02 -6.32
N VAL A 613 -5.46 -10.84 -6.44
CA VAL A 613 -6.33 -11.75 -7.18
C VAL A 613 -6.13 -11.61 -8.70
N LEU A 614 -5.87 -10.40 -9.21
CA LEU A 614 -5.46 -10.19 -10.60
C LEU A 614 -4.17 -10.95 -10.92
N GLY A 615 -3.15 -10.88 -10.04
CA GLY A 615 -1.92 -11.66 -10.20
C GLY A 615 -2.18 -13.18 -10.21
N ASN A 616 -3.16 -13.66 -9.44
CA ASN A 616 -3.59 -15.06 -9.47
C ASN A 616 -4.23 -15.44 -10.81
N TRP A 617 -5.16 -14.62 -11.32
CA TRP A 617 -5.76 -14.81 -12.64
C TRP A 617 -4.71 -14.78 -13.77
N MET A 618 -3.75 -13.84 -13.71
CA MET A 618 -2.66 -13.72 -14.68
C MET A 618 -1.71 -14.93 -14.63
N ALA A 619 -1.36 -15.42 -13.44
CA ALA A 619 -0.55 -16.62 -13.26
C ALA A 619 -1.29 -17.90 -13.74
N LYS A 620 -2.63 -17.95 -13.61
CA LYS A 620 -3.44 -19.05 -14.17
C LYS A 620 -3.32 -19.14 -15.70
N GLN A 621 -3.14 -18.03 -16.41
CA GLN A 621 -2.92 -18.00 -17.87
C GLN A 621 -1.60 -18.67 -18.32
N VAL A 622 -0.73 -19.03 -17.38
CA VAL A 622 0.55 -19.73 -17.62
C VAL A 622 0.72 -21.00 -16.79
N GLU A 623 -0.35 -21.51 -16.18
CA GLU A 623 -0.35 -22.71 -15.34
C GLU A 623 0.34 -23.90 -16.00
N ASP A 624 0.10 -24.10 -17.30
CA ASP A 624 0.63 -25.22 -18.05
C ASP A 624 2.17 -25.25 -18.10
N VAL A 625 2.84 -24.10 -17.98
CA VAL A 625 4.30 -23.97 -17.92
C VAL A 625 4.80 -23.95 -16.47
N ILE A 626 4.15 -23.20 -15.57
CA ILE A 626 4.65 -23.00 -14.20
C ILE A 626 4.45 -24.23 -13.28
N VAL A 627 3.51 -25.12 -13.62
CA VAL A 627 3.34 -26.39 -12.89
C VAL A 627 4.31 -27.43 -13.44
N GLY A 628 5.40 -27.66 -12.70
CA GLY A 628 6.45 -28.63 -13.06
C GLY A 628 7.49 -28.11 -14.06
N GLY A 629 7.51 -26.81 -14.33
CA GLY A 629 8.63 -26.17 -15.03
C GLY A 629 9.84 -25.90 -14.12
N GLN A 630 10.96 -25.52 -14.72
CA GLN A 630 12.22 -25.19 -14.02
C GLN A 630 12.49 -23.69 -14.06
N ASN A 631 12.84 -23.11 -12.91
CA ASN A 631 13.18 -21.70 -12.77
C ASN A 631 14.62 -21.41 -13.23
N GLN A 632 14.83 -20.33 -13.98
CA GLN A 632 16.16 -19.82 -14.30
C GLN A 632 16.13 -18.31 -14.61
N ASP A 633 17.19 -17.60 -14.24
CA ASP A 633 17.35 -16.18 -14.58
C ASP A 633 17.86 -16.02 -16.01
N LEU A 634 17.46 -14.94 -16.68
CA LEU A 634 17.83 -14.68 -18.08
C LEU A 634 18.91 -13.60 -18.18
N ALA A 635 19.76 -13.70 -19.20
CA ALA A 635 20.65 -12.61 -19.57
C ALA A 635 19.84 -11.45 -20.20
N PHE A 636 20.20 -10.21 -19.88
CA PHE A 636 19.53 -9.02 -20.38
C PHE A 636 20.51 -7.90 -20.71
N GLN A 637 20.14 -7.02 -21.63
CA GLN A 637 20.98 -5.90 -22.05
C GLN A 637 20.66 -4.64 -21.23
N LEU A 638 21.63 -4.17 -20.44
CA LEU A 638 21.55 -2.93 -19.67
C LEU A 638 22.66 -1.98 -20.12
N ASN A 639 22.30 -0.75 -20.50
CA ASN A 639 23.24 0.29 -20.96
C ASN A 639 24.19 -0.21 -22.09
N GLY A 640 23.67 -1.02 -23.01
CA GLY A 640 24.42 -1.63 -24.11
C GLY A 640 25.18 -2.92 -23.76
N GLN A 641 25.40 -3.21 -22.47
CA GLN A 641 26.15 -4.39 -22.00
C GLN A 641 25.22 -5.55 -21.63
N TRP A 642 25.69 -6.79 -21.81
CA TRP A 642 24.96 -7.99 -21.39
C TRP A 642 25.22 -8.33 -19.92
N VAL A 643 24.21 -8.18 -19.08
CA VAL A 643 24.19 -8.73 -17.71
C VAL A 643 23.93 -10.22 -17.83
N GLN A 644 24.86 -11.04 -17.32
CA GLN A 644 24.73 -12.50 -17.29
C GLN A 644 24.04 -12.95 -16.01
N PRO A 645 23.16 -13.98 -16.06
CA PRO A 645 22.44 -14.46 -14.89
C PRO A 645 23.40 -15.12 -13.89
N LYS A 646 23.17 -14.84 -12.60
CA LYS A 646 23.93 -15.37 -11.47
C LYS A 646 22.97 -15.85 -10.37
N LYS A 647 23.42 -16.73 -9.46
CA LYS A 647 22.54 -17.25 -8.39
C LYS A 647 22.04 -16.14 -7.48
N GLU A 648 22.93 -15.19 -7.22
CA GLU A 648 22.79 -13.97 -6.44
C GLU A 648 22.13 -12.80 -7.18
N GLN A 649 21.52 -13.02 -8.36
CA GLN A 649 20.95 -11.94 -9.20
C GLN A 649 19.98 -10.99 -8.47
N ALA A 650 19.23 -11.48 -7.48
CA ALA A 650 18.35 -10.62 -6.68
C ALA A 650 19.13 -9.59 -5.84
N LEU A 651 20.27 -9.96 -5.26
CA LEU A 651 21.16 -9.04 -4.53
C LEU A 651 21.88 -8.08 -5.48
N LEU A 652 22.30 -8.57 -6.66
CA LEU A 652 22.95 -7.73 -7.68
C LEU A 652 21.98 -6.69 -8.28
N ALA A 653 20.72 -7.07 -8.46
CA ALA A 653 19.65 -6.15 -8.86
C ALA A 653 19.40 -5.07 -7.80
N ILE A 654 19.48 -5.40 -6.50
CA ILE A 654 19.43 -4.40 -5.43
C ILE A 654 20.66 -3.48 -5.46
N ASP A 655 21.87 -4.04 -5.42
CA ASP A 655 23.13 -3.29 -5.30
C ASP A 655 23.33 -2.32 -6.48
N GLY A 656 23.07 -2.79 -7.70
CA GLY A 656 23.19 -2.00 -8.91
C GLY A 656 21.94 -1.23 -9.32
N LYS A 657 20.82 -1.33 -8.57
CA LYS A 657 19.48 -0.82 -8.94
C LYS A 657 19.08 -1.16 -10.38
N GLN A 658 19.12 -2.47 -10.67
CA GLN A 658 18.92 -3.01 -12.02
C GLN A 658 17.58 -3.75 -12.11
N PRO A 659 17.03 -3.92 -13.33
CA PRO A 659 15.97 -4.87 -13.59
C PRO A 659 16.32 -6.28 -13.08
N PHE A 660 15.31 -6.98 -12.58
CA PHE A 660 15.37 -8.41 -12.29
C PHE A 660 14.55 -9.17 -13.34
N VAL A 661 15.19 -10.11 -14.03
CA VAL A 661 14.60 -10.87 -15.15
C VAL A 661 14.77 -12.36 -14.92
N THR A 662 13.66 -13.08 -14.88
CA THR A 662 13.65 -14.51 -14.60
C THR A 662 12.61 -15.24 -15.45
N SER A 663 12.67 -16.57 -15.47
CA SER A 663 11.84 -17.39 -16.32
C SER A 663 11.53 -18.77 -15.74
N ILE A 664 10.41 -19.34 -16.18
CA ILE A 664 10.09 -20.76 -16.00
C ILE A 664 10.07 -21.43 -17.38
N VAL A 665 10.76 -22.56 -17.53
CA VAL A 665 10.77 -23.36 -18.76
C VAL A 665 10.21 -24.75 -18.51
N LYS A 666 9.39 -25.23 -19.45
CA LYS A 666 8.86 -26.60 -19.46
C LYS A 666 8.77 -27.11 -20.89
N GLY A 667 9.61 -28.09 -21.22
CA GLY A 667 9.80 -28.51 -22.62
C GLY A 667 10.22 -27.32 -23.48
N ASN A 668 9.50 -27.06 -24.57
CA ASN A 668 9.72 -25.90 -25.44
C ASN A 668 8.85 -24.67 -25.10
N GLN A 669 8.22 -24.63 -23.92
CA GLN A 669 7.42 -23.49 -23.48
C GLN A 669 8.20 -22.67 -22.44
N ILE A 670 8.07 -21.35 -22.51
CA ILE A 670 8.70 -20.43 -21.56
C ILE A 670 7.70 -19.38 -21.05
N VAL A 671 7.83 -19.05 -19.77
CA VAL A 671 7.25 -17.86 -19.13
C VAL A 671 8.40 -16.98 -18.72
N VAL A 672 8.34 -15.69 -19.03
CA VAL A 672 9.32 -14.69 -18.57
C VAL A 672 8.61 -13.71 -17.64
N LEU A 673 9.19 -13.49 -16.47
CA LEU A 673 8.71 -12.53 -15.47
C LEU A 673 9.84 -11.56 -15.17
N ALA A 674 9.55 -10.26 -15.29
CA ALA A 674 10.53 -9.21 -15.09
C ALA A 674 9.93 -8.02 -14.32
N VAL A 675 10.78 -7.29 -13.61
CA VAL A 675 10.43 -6.07 -12.87
C VAL A 675 11.67 -5.19 -12.73
N ASP A 676 11.48 -3.86 -12.69
CA ASP A 676 12.53 -2.93 -12.27
C ASP A 676 11.98 -2.15 -11.07
N SER A 677 12.21 -2.67 -9.86
CA SER A 677 11.61 -2.13 -8.63
C SER A 677 12.09 -0.71 -8.27
N PHE A 678 13.12 -0.20 -8.96
CA PHE A 678 13.73 1.12 -8.78
C PHE A 678 13.47 2.07 -9.96
N GLN A 679 12.73 1.63 -10.98
CA GLN A 679 12.38 2.45 -12.13
C GLN A 679 11.31 3.48 -11.76
N GLN A 680 11.59 4.74 -12.10
CA GLN A 680 10.70 5.88 -11.86
C GLN A 680 9.29 5.62 -12.41
N PRO A 681 8.19 5.97 -11.69
CA PRO A 681 6.84 5.48 -11.99
C PRO A 681 6.31 5.80 -13.40
N SER A 682 6.77 6.88 -14.03
CA SER A 682 6.40 7.28 -15.39
C SER A 682 7.35 6.74 -16.48
N ALA A 683 8.48 6.15 -16.12
CA ALA A 683 9.49 5.70 -17.06
C ALA A 683 9.08 4.40 -17.78
N GLN A 684 9.50 4.28 -19.03
CA GLN A 684 9.37 3.07 -19.85
C GLN A 684 10.76 2.61 -20.28
N ARG A 685 11.06 1.32 -20.11
CA ARG A 685 12.33 0.69 -20.50
C ARG A 685 12.03 -0.46 -21.44
N LYS A 686 12.52 -0.34 -22.68
CA LYS A 686 12.63 -1.45 -23.63
C LYS A 686 13.99 -2.12 -23.45
N MET A 687 14.01 -3.44 -23.36
CA MET A 687 15.19 -4.19 -22.97
C MET A 687 15.27 -5.51 -23.74
N LYS A 688 16.43 -5.80 -24.33
CA LYS A 688 16.69 -7.11 -24.91
C LYS A 688 16.95 -8.14 -23.81
N VAL A 689 16.38 -9.32 -23.96
CA VAL A 689 16.66 -10.51 -23.16
C VAL A 689 17.08 -11.64 -24.09
N ARG A 690 17.97 -12.51 -23.60
CA ARG A 690 18.36 -13.73 -24.31
C ARG A 690 17.62 -14.91 -23.71
N LEU A 691 16.85 -15.59 -24.54
CA LEU A 691 16.14 -16.81 -24.19
C LEU A 691 17.11 -18.01 -24.08
N PRO A 692 16.72 -19.11 -23.41
CA PRO A 692 17.59 -20.29 -23.22
C PRO A 692 18.04 -21.00 -24.51
N ASP A 693 17.31 -20.82 -25.61
CA ASP A 693 17.67 -21.29 -26.95
C ASP A 693 18.60 -20.32 -27.72
N GLY A 694 19.10 -19.28 -27.03
CA GLY A 694 19.96 -18.23 -27.59
C GLY A 694 19.20 -17.13 -28.34
N VAL A 695 17.89 -17.21 -28.51
CA VAL A 695 17.11 -16.18 -29.21
C VAL A 695 17.09 -14.88 -28.41
N GLU A 696 17.49 -13.78 -29.06
CA GLU A 696 17.36 -12.44 -28.48
C GLU A 696 16.00 -11.83 -28.84
N THR A 697 15.29 -11.30 -27.85
CA THR A 697 13.95 -10.71 -27.99
C THR A 697 13.81 -9.49 -27.08
N GLU A 698 12.92 -8.56 -27.42
CA GLU A 698 12.64 -7.38 -26.60
C GLU A 698 11.48 -7.65 -25.61
N ILE A 699 11.62 -7.15 -24.39
CA ILE A 699 10.55 -6.96 -23.40
C ILE A 699 10.46 -5.48 -23.00
N GLU A 700 9.27 -5.06 -22.56
CA GLU A 700 9.01 -3.73 -21.99
C GLU A 700 8.72 -3.81 -20.48
N LEU A 701 9.31 -2.87 -19.73
CA LEU A 701 9.02 -2.55 -18.33
C LEU A 701 8.49 -1.11 -18.24
N PHE A 702 7.48 -0.88 -17.38
CA PHE A 702 6.86 0.43 -17.18
C PHE A 702 6.71 0.70 -15.68
N GLY A 703 7.17 1.87 -15.20
CA GLY A 703 7.34 2.13 -13.77
C GLY A 703 8.03 0.99 -13.04
N ASN A 704 7.63 0.75 -11.79
CA ASN A 704 7.99 -0.42 -11.01
C ASN A 704 6.98 -1.59 -11.16
N TRP A 705 6.18 -1.61 -12.24
CA TRP A 705 5.21 -2.67 -12.48
C TRP A 705 5.85 -3.96 -13.00
N PRO A 706 5.33 -5.13 -12.59
CA PRO A 706 5.81 -6.41 -13.11
C PRO A 706 5.33 -6.61 -14.55
N ALA A 707 6.15 -7.27 -15.36
CA ALA A 707 5.84 -7.62 -16.73
C ALA A 707 5.93 -9.14 -16.93
N LEU A 708 4.79 -9.74 -17.29
CA LEU A 708 4.64 -11.16 -17.57
C LEU A 708 4.58 -11.41 -19.07
N TYR A 709 5.32 -12.40 -19.55
CA TYR A 709 5.33 -12.83 -20.93
C TYR A 709 5.28 -14.36 -21.03
N ARG A 710 4.74 -14.86 -22.13
CA ARG A 710 4.70 -16.28 -22.50
C ARG A 710 5.23 -16.46 -23.91
N GLY A 711 5.99 -17.53 -24.17
CA GLY A 711 6.53 -17.81 -25.50
C GLY A 711 6.82 -19.29 -25.73
N LYS A 712 7.43 -19.56 -26.88
CA LYS A 712 7.97 -20.88 -27.24
C LYS A 712 9.44 -20.75 -27.58
N LEU A 713 10.23 -21.70 -27.09
CA LEU A 713 11.62 -21.90 -27.46
C LEU A 713 11.69 -22.68 -28.77
N LYS A 714 12.76 -22.45 -29.54
CA LYS A 714 13.16 -23.33 -30.65
C LYS A 714 13.48 -24.73 -30.10
N LYS A 715 13.22 -25.74 -30.93
CA LYS A 715 13.58 -27.13 -30.66
C LYS A 715 15.01 -27.41 -31.12
#